data_AF-A0A9R1T877-F1
#
_entry.id   AF-A0A9R1T877-F1
#
_cell.length_a   1.000
_cell.length_b   1.000
_cell.length_c   1.000
_cell.angle_alpha   90.00
_cell.angle_beta   90.00
_cell.angle_gamma   90.00
#
_symmetry.space_group_name_H-M   'P 1'
#
loop_
_entity.id
_entity.type
_entity.pdbx_description
1 polymer ?
#
loop_
_entity_poly.entity_id
_entity_poly.type
_entity_poly.pdbx_seq_one_letter_code
_entity_poly.pdbx_strand_id
1 'polypeptide(L)'
;MRGSIEEVLNSLGWEDGFKIPVANEENKKLESEIDRKLKQKRKLVEDLAVNEDRVKSIEEYIINIKVEHNHNQKLLTAYAAQKNAEDHIFKVSQHEESSIDQEIRNFDKEKANMEERIEILRKDMCKLQGKLKSSEEALAFDRNKLLQWQEVLDKEEEDEELLQRYIKSDAKEFKNLELKRQKLNLEMESVKSSVLQIMNEICEMEIILERTSNFYVQALEERGQLIERWSQSALVLRQRDTGIQETIREIETLKEIGKDKMAVLTESEEFLESQILTNRQVEEFIKHLDKKLFLEKEERRKIVENNSMYELEYQIRKKSLEELSRLLQRMRSDVKSTQVSIESKRKKMRNWTKQIDEIKSTIRDVEDQSVSAADRLKQLEGILEGEEKRKSGILKETKRFQDLILRTSNKITELEGDRKSVDVQKNGELKKVEIFGVHQVREEQRLQEKRETIQKLNFEIQECEMRLGKIGPDDFSRAEMERKMKTIENLQKILDEKMEVSKLLQTQLTNLENDVRRVQGSLKITNEELERLGSKKQDVTSLMEGGEKHLKTIQKINEEKQVAENILELRVTQGEQIIKNIGSKLHNLEKYRLQIDSAMKERLIEIKLQKEGLNLEKRVTISDCLELKSAINERQCRMQHLQVRYDNIIATMGCSEVSAPVTTTYLKIMNAQEKAELQEQGDRLDATIRRTEQEIRSMENTLRIVNACNDKYKLSLGASEDEASGEVQRKALDEEMVKALEIMRLRQIQMAQEEEEYQGLQDDLVGLVEDLKVAKEEKELKLRAVGVIEKLVAEQKERISRAEKSLRKLYKDIQRMCENSDDDRILLQEILQLENLKSRIISLSNESLNLLFVMWRQRFM
;
A
#
# COMPACT_ATOMS: atom_id res chain seq x y z
N MET A 1 116.38 -33.09 -122.05
CA MET A 1 117.76 -32.70 -122.43
C MET A 1 117.94 -31.22 -122.11
N ARG A 2 118.48 -30.89 -120.92
CA ARG A 2 118.65 -29.51 -120.43
C ARG A 2 120.04 -28.92 -120.72
N GLY A 3 120.98 -29.65 -121.32
CA GLY A 3 122.37 -29.19 -121.50
C GLY A 3 122.72 -28.58 -122.85
N SER A 4 121.95 -28.84 -123.92
CA SER A 4 122.39 -28.52 -125.29
C SER A 4 122.26 -27.04 -125.70
N ILE A 5 121.54 -26.20 -124.94
CA ILE A 5 121.37 -24.77 -125.25
C ILE A 5 122.43 -23.92 -124.53
N GLU A 6 122.86 -24.32 -123.32
CA GLU A 6 123.83 -23.57 -122.54
C GLU A 6 125.25 -23.65 -123.10
N GLU A 7 125.65 -24.80 -123.63
CA GLU A 7 126.95 -24.95 -124.31
C GLU A 7 127.03 -24.11 -125.61
N VAL A 8 125.91 -23.97 -126.32
CA VAL A 8 125.83 -23.12 -127.52
C VAL A 8 125.99 -21.64 -127.15
N LEU A 9 125.37 -21.19 -126.05
CA LEU A 9 125.50 -19.81 -125.57
C LEU A 9 126.92 -19.48 -125.08
N ASN A 10 127.62 -20.43 -124.45
CA ASN A 10 129.02 -20.26 -124.03
C ASN A 10 129.98 -20.21 -125.22
N SER A 11 129.74 -21.00 -126.26
CA SER A 11 130.58 -20.99 -127.47
C SER A 11 130.46 -19.69 -128.30
N LEU A 12 129.39 -18.91 -128.10
CA LEU A 12 129.12 -17.64 -128.80
C LEU A 12 129.62 -16.39 -128.06
N GLY A 13 130.28 -16.55 -126.90
CA GLY A 13 130.89 -15.44 -126.15
C GLY A 13 129.88 -14.52 -125.46
N TRP A 14 128.71 -15.03 -125.07
CA TRP A 14 127.62 -14.28 -124.43
C TRP A 14 127.40 -14.67 -122.96
N GLU A 15 128.48 -14.98 -122.25
CA GLU A 15 128.45 -15.28 -120.80
C GLU A 15 128.42 -14.03 -119.92
N ASP A 16 128.90 -12.88 -120.41
CA ASP A 16 128.99 -11.65 -119.60
C ASP A 16 127.81 -10.70 -119.90
N GLY A 17 126.69 -11.02 -119.22
CA GLY A 17 125.64 -10.14 -118.69
C GLY A 17 124.84 -9.19 -119.58
N PHE A 18 125.39 -8.68 -120.68
CA PHE A 18 124.78 -7.61 -121.47
C PHE A 18 124.88 -7.77 -122.98
N LYS A 19 125.51 -8.85 -123.50
CA LYS A 19 125.56 -9.12 -124.95
C LYS A 19 124.45 -10.06 -125.38
N ILE A 20 123.49 -9.55 -126.16
CA ILE A 20 122.34 -10.33 -126.65
C ILE A 20 122.53 -10.76 -128.12
N PRO A 21 122.29 -12.04 -128.45
CA PRO A 21 122.47 -12.68 -129.75
C PRO A 21 122.02 -12.02 -131.04
N VAL A 22 120.99 -11.19 -130.96
CA VAL A 22 120.37 -10.53 -132.12
C VAL A 22 119.98 -9.11 -131.69
N ALA A 23 120.95 -8.36 -131.19
CA ALA A 23 120.81 -6.95 -130.87
C ALA A 23 120.70 -6.10 -132.16
N ASN A 24 119.66 -5.27 -132.26
CA ASN A 24 119.59 -4.24 -133.30
C ASN A 24 120.70 -3.18 -133.11
N GLU A 25 120.92 -2.31 -134.10
CA GLU A 25 121.90 -1.21 -134.04
C GLU A 25 121.78 -0.32 -132.79
N GLU A 26 120.57 -0.18 -132.24
CA GLU A 26 120.34 0.60 -131.02
C GLU A 26 120.91 -0.10 -129.77
N ASN A 27 120.74 -1.43 -129.67
CA ASN A 27 121.25 -2.20 -128.54
C ASN A 27 122.78 -2.27 -128.50
N LYS A 28 123.46 -2.28 -129.66
CA LYS A 28 124.94 -2.16 -129.70
C LYS A 28 125.45 -0.78 -129.25
N LYS A 29 124.67 0.28 -129.46
CA LYS A 29 124.99 1.63 -128.95
C LYS A 29 124.82 1.72 -127.43
N LEU A 30 123.79 1.07 -126.90
CA LEU A 30 123.55 0.98 -125.46
C LEU A 30 124.68 0.23 -124.73
N GLU A 31 125.20 -0.87 -125.29
CA GLU A 31 126.36 -1.57 -124.73
C GLU A 31 127.62 -0.68 -124.63
N SER A 32 127.91 0.08 -125.68
CA SER A 32 129.05 1.01 -125.71
C SER A 32 128.88 2.15 -124.70
N GLU A 33 127.64 2.54 -124.45
CA GLU A 33 127.31 3.56 -123.45
C GLU A 33 127.46 3.03 -122.02
N ILE A 34 127.13 1.76 -121.76
CA ILE A 34 127.31 1.09 -120.46
C ILE A 34 128.81 1.05 -120.08
N ASP A 35 129.69 0.72 -121.02
CA ASP A 35 131.14 0.68 -120.76
C ASP A 35 131.73 2.05 -120.41
N ARG A 36 131.23 3.12 -121.07
CA ARG A 36 131.62 4.50 -120.73
C ARG A 36 131.17 4.87 -119.31
N LYS A 37 129.97 4.44 -118.93
CA LYS A 37 129.41 4.69 -117.59
C LYS A 37 130.17 3.93 -116.50
N LEU A 38 130.67 2.72 -116.77
CA LEU A 38 131.49 1.96 -115.81
C LEU A 38 132.86 2.60 -115.54
N LYS A 39 133.48 3.26 -116.52
CA LYS A 39 134.70 4.04 -116.29
C LYS A 39 134.46 5.32 -115.48
N GLN A 40 133.32 5.99 -115.67
CA GLN A 40 132.90 7.12 -114.82
C GLN A 40 132.64 6.69 -113.38
N LYS A 41 132.06 5.49 -113.16
CA LYS A 41 131.80 4.95 -111.83
C LYS A 41 133.06 4.88 -110.96
N ARG A 42 134.21 4.47 -111.51
CA ARG A 42 135.43 4.34 -110.72
C ARG A 42 135.99 5.67 -110.21
N LYS A 43 135.99 6.74 -111.02
CA LYS A 43 136.45 8.06 -110.57
C LYS A 43 135.56 8.63 -109.46
N LEU A 44 134.25 8.41 -109.59
CA LEU A 44 133.28 8.85 -108.58
C LEU A 44 133.46 8.15 -107.23
N VAL A 45 134.05 6.96 -107.18
CA VAL A 45 134.30 6.25 -105.91
C VAL A 45 135.49 6.84 -105.14
N GLU A 46 136.54 7.33 -105.81
CA GLU A 46 137.66 8.01 -105.14
C GLU A 46 137.23 9.38 -104.56
N ASP A 47 136.44 10.16 -105.31
CA ASP A 47 135.87 11.41 -104.81
C ASP A 47 134.87 11.19 -103.65
N LEU A 48 134.26 10.01 -103.58
CA LEU A 48 133.37 9.63 -102.49
C LEU A 48 134.14 9.52 -101.16
N ALA A 49 135.31 8.86 -101.17
CA ALA A 49 136.07 8.59 -99.95
C ALA A 49 136.58 9.87 -99.26
N VAL A 50 137.06 10.86 -100.04
CA VAL A 50 137.48 12.15 -99.48
C VAL A 50 136.28 12.93 -98.91
N ASN A 51 135.12 12.84 -99.56
CA ASN A 51 133.89 13.44 -99.04
C ASN A 51 133.40 12.73 -97.77
N GLU A 52 133.57 11.41 -97.64
CA GLU A 52 133.17 10.66 -96.46
C GLU A 52 133.91 11.11 -95.19
N ASP A 53 135.22 11.35 -95.25
CA ASP A 53 135.95 11.84 -94.07
C ASP A 53 135.58 13.28 -93.69
N ARG A 54 135.28 14.12 -94.68
CA ARG A 54 134.73 15.45 -94.43
C ARG A 54 133.32 15.37 -93.84
N VAL A 55 132.50 14.44 -94.31
CA VAL A 55 131.16 14.16 -93.78
C VAL A 55 131.27 13.72 -92.33
N LYS A 56 132.18 12.83 -91.94
CA LYS A 56 132.36 12.41 -90.53
C LYS A 56 132.64 13.58 -89.59
N SER A 57 133.52 14.50 -89.98
CA SER A 57 133.79 15.70 -89.15
C SER A 57 132.58 16.64 -89.05
N ILE A 58 131.76 16.73 -90.11
CA ILE A 58 130.49 17.47 -90.08
C ILE A 58 129.45 16.71 -89.26
N GLU A 59 129.42 15.37 -89.28
CA GLU A 59 128.52 14.53 -88.49
C GLU A 59 128.75 14.72 -87.00
N GLU A 60 130.01 14.78 -86.53
CA GLU A 60 130.32 15.08 -85.12
C GLU A 60 129.82 16.47 -84.71
N TYR A 61 129.99 17.48 -85.58
CA TYR A 61 129.44 18.81 -85.33
C TYR A 61 127.90 18.83 -85.36
N ILE A 62 127.27 18.08 -86.28
CA ILE A 62 125.82 17.89 -86.33
C ILE A 62 125.31 17.18 -85.07
N ILE A 63 126.07 16.23 -84.50
CA ILE A 63 125.70 15.59 -83.25
C ILE A 63 125.65 16.62 -82.13
N ASN A 64 126.65 17.50 -82.01
CA ASN A 64 126.63 18.58 -81.02
C ASN A 64 125.46 19.56 -81.27
N ILE A 65 125.21 19.96 -82.52
CA ILE A 65 124.03 20.77 -82.86
C ILE A 65 122.73 20.04 -82.54
N LYS A 66 122.63 18.73 -82.75
CA LYS A 66 121.44 17.93 -82.41
C LYS A 66 121.23 17.86 -80.90
N VAL A 67 122.29 17.83 -80.10
CA VAL A 67 122.17 17.88 -78.63
C VAL A 67 121.65 19.25 -78.20
N GLU A 68 122.22 20.34 -78.72
CA GLU A 68 121.75 21.71 -78.46
C GLU A 68 120.31 21.94 -78.97
N HIS A 69 120.00 21.44 -80.17
CA HIS A 69 118.66 21.47 -80.74
C HIS A 69 117.69 20.67 -79.88
N ASN A 70 118.04 19.46 -79.42
CA ASN A 70 117.21 18.69 -78.51
C ASN A 70 117.01 19.40 -77.16
N HIS A 71 118.02 20.10 -76.66
CA HIS A 71 117.89 20.91 -75.45
C HIS A 71 116.90 22.06 -75.67
N ASN A 72 117.05 22.81 -76.76
CA ASN A 72 116.13 23.88 -77.13
C ASN A 72 114.73 23.37 -77.48
N GLN A 73 114.60 22.19 -78.09
CA GLN A 73 113.34 21.53 -78.40
C GLN A 73 112.62 21.14 -77.10
N LYS A 74 113.34 20.56 -76.12
CA LYS A 74 112.80 20.26 -74.80
C LYS A 74 112.33 21.54 -74.10
N LEU A 75 113.10 22.63 -74.19
CA LEU A 75 112.73 23.92 -73.63
C LEU A 75 111.49 24.51 -74.31
N LEU A 76 111.41 24.47 -75.65
CA LEU A 76 110.24 24.91 -76.42
C LEU A 76 109.00 24.04 -76.13
N THR A 77 109.17 22.73 -75.97
CA THR A 77 108.08 21.82 -75.62
C THR A 77 107.58 22.09 -74.21
N ALA A 78 108.48 22.38 -73.27
CA ALA A 78 108.12 22.80 -71.92
C ALA A 78 107.37 24.14 -71.94
N TYR A 79 107.82 25.14 -72.72
CA TYR A 79 107.10 26.40 -72.88
C TYR A 79 105.75 26.25 -73.59
N ALA A 80 105.64 25.37 -74.59
CA ALA A 80 104.36 25.08 -75.24
C ALA A 80 103.40 24.34 -74.30
N ALA A 81 103.90 23.39 -73.51
CA ALA A 81 103.11 22.71 -72.47
C ALA A 81 102.66 23.69 -71.38
N GLN A 82 103.53 24.62 -70.97
CA GLN A 82 103.19 25.69 -70.03
C GLN A 82 102.11 26.61 -70.62
N LYS A 83 102.27 27.06 -71.86
CA LYS A 83 101.25 27.89 -72.54
C LYS A 83 99.91 27.16 -72.65
N ASN A 84 99.90 25.88 -73.02
CA ASN A 84 98.67 25.10 -73.09
C ASN A 84 98.04 24.90 -71.71
N ALA A 85 98.85 24.74 -70.66
CA ALA A 85 98.37 24.68 -69.29
C ALA A 85 97.76 26.02 -68.86
N GLU A 86 98.40 27.15 -69.20
CA GLU A 86 97.87 28.50 -68.97
C GLU A 86 96.58 28.75 -69.76
N ASP A 87 96.49 28.36 -71.04
CA ASP A 87 95.27 28.46 -71.86
C ASP A 87 94.13 27.58 -71.29
N HIS A 88 94.47 26.37 -70.80
CA HIS A 88 93.50 25.50 -70.12
C HIS A 88 93.02 26.13 -68.81
N ILE A 89 93.93 26.63 -67.97
CA ILE A 89 93.57 27.32 -66.72
C ILE A 89 92.69 28.53 -67.04
N PHE A 90 93.04 29.32 -68.05
CA PHE A 90 92.26 30.48 -68.47
C PHE A 90 90.84 30.10 -68.94
N LYS A 91 90.70 29.03 -69.73
CA LYS A 91 89.37 28.51 -70.13
C LYS A 91 88.58 27.98 -68.94
N VAL A 92 89.22 27.28 -68.00
CA VAL A 92 88.58 26.84 -66.76
C VAL A 92 88.13 28.05 -65.95
N SER A 93 88.96 29.08 -65.79
CA SER A 93 88.58 30.33 -65.14
C SER A 93 87.43 31.04 -65.85
N GLN A 94 87.38 31.08 -67.18
CA GLN A 94 86.24 31.64 -67.93
C GLN A 94 84.95 30.83 -67.73
N HIS A 95 85.05 29.50 -67.68
CA HIS A 95 83.92 28.63 -67.40
C HIS A 95 83.45 28.76 -65.95
N GLU A 96 84.37 28.84 -64.99
CA GLU A 96 84.07 29.12 -63.59
C GLU A 96 83.45 30.51 -63.44
N GLU A 97 83.97 31.54 -64.10
CA GLU A 97 83.38 32.89 -64.13
C GLU A 97 81.97 32.86 -64.71
N SER A 98 81.76 32.18 -65.83
CA SER A 98 80.42 32.03 -66.43
C SER A 98 79.47 31.21 -65.56
N SER A 99 79.98 30.18 -64.85
CA SER A 99 79.21 29.38 -63.89
C SER A 99 78.82 30.21 -62.68
N ILE A 100 79.77 30.97 -62.12
CA ILE A 100 79.55 31.91 -61.03
C ILE A 100 78.58 32.99 -61.44
N ASP A 101 78.67 33.55 -62.66
CA ASP A 101 77.69 34.52 -63.18
C ASP A 101 76.29 33.91 -63.30
N GLN A 102 76.20 32.65 -63.73
CA GLN A 102 74.92 31.94 -63.80
C GLN A 102 74.37 31.64 -62.40
N GLU A 103 75.23 31.28 -61.45
CA GLU A 103 74.89 31.12 -60.03
C GLU A 103 74.45 32.45 -59.41
N ILE A 104 75.14 33.56 -59.68
CA ILE A 104 74.76 34.91 -59.24
C ILE A 104 73.38 35.25 -59.80
N ARG A 105 73.12 35.03 -61.10
CA ARG A 105 71.78 35.26 -61.68
C ARG A 105 70.71 34.36 -61.06
N ASN A 106 71.05 33.12 -60.73
CA ASN A 106 70.13 32.21 -60.04
C ASN A 106 69.86 32.69 -58.62
N PHE A 107 70.90 33.10 -57.88
CA PHE A 107 70.79 33.68 -56.54
C PHE A 107 70.05 35.00 -56.55
N ASP A 108 70.19 35.84 -57.57
CA ASP A 108 69.42 37.09 -57.71
C ASP A 108 67.94 36.79 -57.97
N LYS A 109 67.62 35.77 -58.77
CA LYS A 109 66.23 35.31 -58.95
C LYS A 109 65.67 34.71 -57.66
N GLU A 110 66.44 33.89 -56.97
CA GLU A 110 66.05 33.34 -55.66
C GLU A 110 65.89 34.45 -54.64
N LYS A 111 66.78 35.43 -54.61
CA LYS A 111 66.69 36.62 -53.76
C LYS A 111 65.45 37.43 -54.09
N ALA A 112 65.14 37.70 -55.36
CA ALA A 112 63.93 38.39 -55.76
C ALA A 112 62.66 37.61 -55.36
N ASN A 113 62.64 36.29 -55.57
CA ASN A 113 61.55 35.42 -55.12
C ASN A 113 61.41 35.41 -53.59
N MET A 114 62.53 35.41 -52.87
CA MET A 114 62.55 35.47 -51.41
C MET A 114 62.15 36.85 -50.90
N GLU A 115 62.52 37.94 -51.58
CA GLU A 115 62.08 39.30 -51.28
C GLU A 115 60.58 39.45 -51.52
N GLU A 116 60.04 38.92 -52.62
CA GLU A 116 58.60 38.86 -52.87
C GLU A 116 57.88 38.02 -51.81
N ARG A 117 58.43 36.83 -51.48
CA ARG A 117 57.88 35.98 -50.42
C ARG A 117 57.97 36.65 -49.06
N ILE A 118 59.04 37.37 -48.76
CA ILE A 118 59.20 38.18 -47.55
C ILE A 118 58.19 39.33 -47.57
N GLU A 119 57.90 39.96 -48.71
CA GLU A 119 56.92 41.04 -48.78
C GLU A 119 55.49 40.51 -48.60
N ILE A 120 55.17 39.36 -49.20
CA ILE A 120 53.92 38.63 -48.95
C ILE A 120 53.82 38.24 -47.48
N LEU A 121 54.86 37.64 -46.91
CA LEU A 121 54.92 37.27 -45.49
C LEU A 121 54.87 38.50 -44.58
N ARG A 122 55.44 39.65 -44.96
CA ARG A 122 55.32 40.92 -44.21
C ARG A 122 53.90 41.47 -44.28
N LYS A 123 53.26 41.42 -45.46
CA LYS A 123 51.84 41.79 -45.62
C LYS A 123 50.94 40.87 -44.79
N ASP A 124 51.19 39.56 -44.81
CA ASP A 124 50.44 38.59 -44.03
C ASP A 124 50.75 38.68 -42.55
N MET A 125 52.00 38.95 -42.16
CA MET A 125 52.38 39.23 -40.78
C MET A 125 51.73 40.52 -40.28
N CYS A 126 51.58 41.55 -41.12
CA CYS A 126 50.85 42.77 -40.76
C CYS A 126 49.35 42.50 -40.59
N LYS A 127 48.74 41.69 -41.48
CA LYS A 127 47.36 41.23 -41.33
C LYS A 127 47.19 40.35 -40.08
N LEU A 128 48.12 39.46 -39.81
CA LEU A 128 48.13 38.59 -38.63
C LEU A 128 48.39 39.39 -37.36
N GLN A 129 49.22 40.42 -37.38
CA GLN A 129 49.41 41.36 -36.27
C GLN A 129 48.15 42.20 -36.04
N GLY A 130 47.43 42.60 -37.09
CA GLY A 130 46.13 43.25 -36.97
C GLY A 130 45.08 42.31 -36.35
N LYS A 131 45.01 41.06 -36.83
CA LYS A 131 44.15 40.01 -36.26
C LYS A 131 44.54 39.65 -34.83
N LEU A 132 45.83 39.60 -34.54
CA LEU A 132 46.39 39.34 -33.22
C LEU A 132 46.02 40.48 -32.28
N LYS A 133 46.18 41.74 -32.66
CA LYS A 133 45.71 42.89 -31.87
C LYS A 133 44.21 42.85 -31.62
N SER A 134 43.40 42.57 -32.64
CA SER A 134 41.95 42.41 -32.44
C SER A 134 41.60 41.20 -31.55
N SER A 135 42.39 40.13 -31.62
CA SER A 135 42.25 38.96 -30.78
C SER A 135 42.78 39.18 -29.37
N GLU A 136 43.79 40.03 -29.18
CA GLU A 136 44.35 40.44 -27.89
C GLU A 136 43.37 41.38 -27.19
N GLU A 137 42.73 42.29 -27.93
CA GLU A 137 41.64 43.13 -27.44
C GLU A 137 40.41 42.29 -27.07
N ALA A 138 40.03 41.30 -27.91
CA ALA A 138 38.97 40.34 -27.59
C ALA A 138 39.35 39.44 -26.41
N LEU A 139 40.58 38.93 -26.33
CA LEU A 139 41.07 38.13 -25.22
C LEU A 139 41.20 38.95 -23.93
N ALA A 140 41.56 40.24 -24.00
CA ALA A 140 41.57 41.11 -22.84
C ALA A 140 40.14 41.39 -22.35
N PHE A 141 39.19 41.57 -23.27
CA PHE A 141 37.77 41.67 -22.95
C PHE A 141 37.22 40.38 -22.33
N ASP A 142 37.50 39.23 -22.94
CA ASP A 142 37.08 37.91 -22.47
C ASP A 142 37.77 37.53 -21.14
N ARG A 143 39.04 37.90 -20.95
CA ARG A 143 39.77 37.73 -19.68
C ARG A 143 39.19 38.61 -18.58
N ASN A 144 38.82 39.85 -18.88
CA ASN A 144 38.12 40.71 -17.93
C ASN A 144 36.71 40.19 -17.61
N LYS A 145 36.01 39.61 -18.59
CA LYS A 145 34.72 38.94 -18.36
C LYS A 145 34.89 37.67 -17.54
N LEU A 146 35.89 36.85 -17.82
CA LEU A 146 36.22 35.65 -17.03
C LEU A 146 36.61 36.01 -15.59
N LEU A 147 37.39 37.08 -15.37
CA LEU A 147 37.69 37.57 -14.02
C LEU A 147 36.44 38.06 -13.29
N GLN A 148 35.52 38.75 -13.99
CA GLN A 148 34.22 39.11 -13.41
C GLN A 148 33.36 37.89 -13.08
N TRP A 149 33.36 36.86 -13.93
CA TRP A 149 32.65 35.60 -13.66
C TRP A 149 33.32 34.80 -12.54
N GLN A 150 34.65 34.81 -12.47
CA GLN A 150 35.40 34.17 -11.40
C GLN A 150 35.15 34.86 -10.07
N GLU A 151 35.12 36.20 -10.01
CA GLU A 151 34.72 36.93 -8.79
C GLU A 151 33.26 36.69 -8.40
N VAL A 152 32.36 36.44 -9.35
CA VAL A 152 30.96 36.08 -9.07
C VAL A 152 30.87 34.64 -8.55
N LEU A 153 31.60 33.70 -9.16
CA LEU A 153 31.68 32.31 -8.71
C LEU A 153 32.35 32.18 -7.34
N ASP A 154 33.46 32.89 -7.10
CA ASP A 154 34.14 32.92 -5.81
C ASP A 154 33.21 33.49 -4.71
N LYS A 155 32.38 34.50 -5.05
CA LYS A 155 31.33 35.01 -4.13
C LYS A 155 30.19 34.02 -3.93
N GLU A 156 29.76 33.31 -4.97
CA GLU A 156 28.74 32.25 -4.86
C GLU A 156 29.25 31.06 -4.05
N GLU A 157 30.53 30.69 -4.18
CA GLU A 157 31.21 29.67 -3.36
C GLU A 157 31.36 30.14 -1.90
N GLU A 158 31.73 31.41 -1.66
CA GLU A 158 31.74 32.00 -0.31
C GLU A 158 30.33 32.03 0.32
N ASP A 159 29.30 32.38 -0.46
CA ASP A 159 27.91 32.37 -0.03
C ASP A 159 27.40 30.93 0.21
N GLU A 160 27.81 29.95 -0.60
CA GLU A 160 27.49 28.54 -0.41
C GLU A 160 28.18 27.98 0.84
N GLU A 161 29.44 28.33 1.10
CA GLU A 161 30.13 28.01 2.34
C GLU A 161 29.45 28.65 3.56
N LEU A 162 29.00 29.90 3.44
CA LEU A 162 28.27 30.61 4.48
C LEU A 162 26.92 29.93 4.77
N LEU A 163 26.18 29.56 3.72
CA LEU A 163 24.95 28.78 3.81
C LEU A 163 25.19 27.42 4.45
N GLN A 164 26.24 26.70 4.09
CA GLN A 164 26.59 25.43 4.73
C GLN A 164 26.94 25.61 6.22
N ARG A 165 27.63 26.69 6.59
CA ARG A 165 27.91 27.03 7.99
C ARG A 165 26.60 27.35 8.73
N TYR A 166 25.67 28.08 8.12
CA TYR A 166 24.35 28.33 8.71
C TYR A 166 23.53 27.05 8.84
N ILE A 167 23.47 26.18 7.83
CA ILE A 167 22.78 24.89 7.91
C ILE A 167 23.37 24.03 9.04
N LYS A 168 24.69 24.00 9.21
CA LYS A 168 25.35 23.27 10.30
C LYS A 168 25.04 23.88 11.67
N SER A 169 25.02 25.22 11.76
CA SER A 169 24.64 25.94 12.98
C SER A 169 23.18 25.69 13.34
N ASP A 170 22.27 25.82 12.39
CA ASP A 170 20.84 25.58 12.55
C ASP A 170 20.55 24.13 12.88
N ALA A 171 21.25 23.17 12.28
CA ALA A 171 21.13 21.76 12.65
C ALA A 171 21.61 21.48 14.08
N LYS A 172 22.63 22.20 14.55
CA LYS A 172 23.11 22.12 15.95
C LYS A 172 22.11 22.76 16.91
N GLU A 173 21.58 23.93 16.59
CA GLU A 173 20.54 24.59 17.37
C GLU A 173 19.24 23.78 17.39
N PHE A 174 18.82 23.21 16.27
CA PHE A 174 17.70 22.28 16.19
C PHE A 174 17.92 21.06 17.09
N LYS A 175 19.11 20.42 17.05
CA LYS A 175 19.43 19.32 17.97
C LYS A 175 19.39 19.74 19.44
N ASN A 176 19.90 20.92 19.77
CA ASN A 176 19.84 21.46 21.13
C ASN A 176 18.40 21.69 21.59
N LEU A 177 17.57 22.30 20.73
CA LEU A 177 16.15 22.54 20.99
C LEU A 177 15.35 21.23 21.07
N GLU A 178 15.67 20.25 20.24
CA GLU A 178 15.05 18.93 20.26
C GLU A 178 15.42 18.17 21.54
N LEU A 179 16.69 18.20 21.96
CA LEU A 179 17.11 17.64 23.25
C LEU A 179 16.44 18.36 24.42
N LYS A 180 16.29 19.69 24.33
CA LYS A 180 15.56 20.47 25.34
C LYS A 180 14.08 20.11 25.37
N ARG A 181 13.45 19.92 24.21
CA ARG A 181 12.07 19.45 24.08
C ARG A 181 11.91 18.06 24.70
N GLN A 182 12.81 17.12 24.41
CA GLN A 182 12.79 15.78 24.98
C GLN A 182 12.97 15.79 26.50
N LYS A 183 13.90 16.59 27.04
CA LYS A 183 14.06 16.79 28.49
C LYS A 183 12.80 17.36 29.12
N LEU A 184 12.25 18.43 28.55
CA LEU A 184 11.02 19.05 29.04
C LEU A 184 9.82 18.09 28.96
N ASN A 185 9.76 17.23 27.95
CA ASN A 185 8.71 16.22 27.83
C ASN A 185 8.85 15.13 28.89
N LEU A 186 10.07 14.66 29.17
CA LEU A 186 10.34 13.73 30.27
C LEU A 186 10.00 14.35 31.63
N GLU A 187 10.37 15.62 31.83
CA GLU A 187 9.99 16.39 33.02
C GLU A 187 8.47 16.53 33.13
N MET A 188 7.77 16.88 32.04
CA MET A 188 6.30 16.94 31.99
C MET A 188 5.66 15.60 32.36
N GLU A 189 6.14 14.49 31.82
CA GLU A 189 5.61 13.16 32.12
C GLU A 189 5.92 12.73 33.57
N SER A 190 7.09 13.11 34.10
CA SER A 190 7.42 12.91 35.52
C SER A 190 6.50 13.72 36.44
N VAL A 191 6.18 14.97 36.08
CA VAL A 191 5.25 15.82 36.83
C VAL A 191 3.84 15.25 36.73
N LYS A 192 3.37 14.87 35.54
CA LYS A 192 2.05 14.22 35.37
C LYS A 192 1.92 12.95 36.21
N SER A 193 2.92 12.07 36.18
CA SER A 193 2.91 10.85 36.98
C SER A 193 2.90 11.14 38.48
N SER A 194 3.68 12.13 38.93
CA SER A 194 3.63 12.58 40.33
C SER A 194 2.27 13.19 40.72
N VAL A 195 1.63 13.95 39.82
CA VAL A 195 0.30 14.53 40.05
C VAL A 195 -0.75 13.44 40.10
N LEU A 196 -0.69 12.44 39.20
CA LEU A 196 -1.59 11.30 39.24
C LEU A 196 -1.41 10.48 40.52
N GLN A 197 -0.16 10.29 40.97
CA GLN A 197 0.12 9.63 42.25
C GLN A 197 -0.50 10.41 43.41
N ILE A 198 -0.25 11.72 43.50
CA ILE A 198 -0.82 12.59 44.55
C ILE A 198 -2.35 12.59 44.48
N MET A 199 -2.95 12.64 43.29
CA MET A 199 -4.40 12.59 43.11
C MET A 199 -4.97 11.25 43.61
N ASN A 200 -4.33 10.14 43.28
CA ASN A 200 -4.74 8.83 43.78
C ASN A 200 -4.62 8.77 45.31
N GLU A 201 -3.52 9.26 45.88
CA GLU A 201 -3.34 9.35 47.34
C GLU A 201 -4.43 10.22 47.99
N ILE A 202 -4.81 11.36 47.38
CA ILE A 202 -5.91 12.21 47.86
C ILE A 202 -7.24 11.46 47.79
N CYS A 203 -7.56 10.80 46.67
CA CYS A 203 -8.80 10.03 46.54
C CYS A 203 -8.86 8.87 47.55
N GLU A 204 -7.74 8.18 47.80
CA GLU A 204 -7.66 7.14 48.84
C GLU A 204 -7.93 7.73 50.22
N MET A 205 -7.35 8.89 50.54
CA MET A 205 -7.59 9.60 51.79
C MET A 205 -9.03 10.09 51.92
N GLU A 206 -9.65 10.60 50.86
CA GLU A 206 -11.07 10.98 50.82
C GLU A 206 -11.97 9.77 51.10
N ILE A 207 -11.70 8.62 50.48
CA ILE A 207 -12.44 7.38 50.74
C ILE A 207 -12.30 6.95 52.21
N ILE A 208 -11.10 7.05 52.79
CA ILE A 208 -10.86 6.75 54.20
C ILE A 208 -11.61 7.74 55.10
N LEU A 209 -11.61 9.04 54.77
CA LEU A 209 -12.34 10.07 55.50
C LEU A 209 -13.86 9.86 55.45
N GLU A 210 -14.41 9.53 54.29
CA GLU A 210 -15.84 9.19 54.16
C GLU A 210 -16.20 7.95 54.97
N ARG A 211 -15.39 6.89 54.88
CA ARG A 211 -15.61 5.67 55.68
C ARG A 211 -15.54 5.93 57.18
N THR A 212 -14.53 6.69 57.63
CA THR A 212 -14.40 7.05 59.05
C THR A 212 -15.53 7.96 59.50
N SER A 213 -15.96 8.93 58.70
CA SER A 213 -17.14 9.76 58.96
C SER A 213 -18.40 8.91 59.11
N ASN A 214 -18.63 7.95 58.20
CA ASN A 214 -19.74 7.02 58.29
C ASN A 214 -19.67 6.17 59.58
N PHE A 215 -18.49 5.68 59.95
CA PHE A 215 -18.30 4.98 61.23
C PHE A 215 -18.56 5.90 62.43
N TYR A 216 -18.20 7.19 62.38
CA TYR A 216 -18.52 8.15 63.43
C TYR A 216 -20.02 8.39 63.54
N VAL A 217 -20.73 8.57 62.42
CA VAL A 217 -22.20 8.71 62.40
C VAL A 217 -22.86 7.47 62.99
N GLN A 218 -22.44 6.28 62.55
CA GLN A 218 -22.96 5.02 63.09
C GLN A 218 -22.68 4.89 64.60
N ALA A 219 -21.48 5.22 65.07
CA ALA A 219 -21.15 5.19 66.49
C ALA A 219 -21.98 6.20 67.31
N LEU A 220 -22.31 7.36 66.74
CA LEU A 220 -23.21 8.33 67.37
C LEU A 220 -24.66 7.84 67.42
N GLU A 221 -25.14 7.18 66.37
CA GLU A 221 -26.46 6.52 66.37
C GLU A 221 -26.53 5.40 67.40
N GLU A 222 -25.54 4.52 67.46
CA GLU A 222 -25.44 3.44 68.45
C GLU A 222 -25.36 3.99 69.88
N ARG A 223 -24.58 5.06 70.09
CA ARG A 223 -24.54 5.78 71.37
C ARG A 223 -25.92 6.38 71.71
N GLY A 224 -26.60 6.98 70.74
CA GLY A 224 -27.94 7.52 70.90
C GLY A 224 -28.95 6.46 71.34
N GLN A 225 -28.94 5.31 70.67
CA GLN A 225 -29.77 4.14 71.02
C GLN A 225 -29.42 3.61 72.41
N LEU A 226 -28.14 3.55 72.78
CA LEU A 226 -27.71 3.13 74.12
C LEU A 226 -28.20 4.08 75.20
N ILE A 227 -28.09 5.40 74.98
CA ILE A 227 -28.61 6.42 75.90
C ILE A 227 -30.13 6.29 76.04
N GLU A 228 -30.85 6.06 74.94
CA GLU A 228 -32.30 5.87 74.97
C GLU A 228 -32.67 4.62 75.78
N ARG A 229 -32.03 3.47 75.51
CA ARG A 229 -32.22 2.24 76.28
C ARG A 229 -31.88 2.40 77.76
N TRP A 230 -30.80 3.13 78.07
CA TRP A 230 -30.40 3.43 79.44
C TRP A 230 -31.41 4.36 80.13
N SER A 231 -31.89 5.38 79.43
CA SER A 231 -32.95 6.29 79.92
C SER A 231 -34.25 5.55 80.20
N GLN A 232 -34.68 4.66 79.30
CA GLN A 232 -35.84 3.79 79.50
C GLN A 232 -35.64 2.87 80.71
N SER A 233 -34.46 2.27 80.84
CA SER A 233 -34.13 1.41 82.00
C SER A 233 -34.13 2.21 83.31
N ALA A 234 -33.58 3.42 83.32
CA ALA A 234 -33.61 4.32 84.47
C ALA A 234 -35.03 4.77 84.81
N LEU A 235 -35.89 4.99 83.81
CA LEU A 235 -37.31 5.29 84.01
C LEU A 235 -38.04 4.11 84.66
N VAL A 236 -37.80 2.88 84.18
CA VAL A 236 -38.36 1.66 84.77
C VAL A 236 -37.86 1.47 86.21
N LEU A 237 -36.58 1.75 86.48
CA LEU A 237 -36.05 1.71 87.85
C LEU A 237 -36.72 2.76 88.74
N ARG A 238 -36.91 4.00 88.27
CA ARG A 238 -37.66 5.01 89.01
C ARG A 238 -39.11 4.61 89.27
N GLN A 239 -39.79 4.01 88.29
CA GLN A 239 -41.15 3.48 88.45
C GLN A 239 -41.21 2.34 89.48
N ARG A 240 -40.20 1.47 89.49
CA ARG A 240 -40.07 0.42 90.51
C ARG A 240 -39.79 1.01 91.87
N ASP A 241 -38.93 2.02 91.97
CA ASP A 241 -38.65 2.72 93.23
C ASP A 241 -39.91 3.42 93.76
N THR A 242 -40.69 4.09 92.91
CA THR A 242 -41.98 4.66 93.32
C THR A 242 -42.95 3.58 93.77
N GLY A 243 -43.03 2.45 93.06
CA GLY A 243 -43.83 1.30 93.47
C GLY A 243 -43.36 0.71 94.80
N ILE A 244 -42.05 0.58 95.02
CA ILE A 244 -41.48 0.15 96.30
C ILE A 244 -41.86 1.14 97.41
N GLN A 245 -41.75 2.44 97.18
CA GLN A 245 -42.16 3.46 98.15
C GLN A 245 -43.66 3.39 98.46
N GLU A 246 -44.51 3.15 97.47
CA GLU A 246 -45.95 2.90 97.66
C GLU A 246 -46.19 1.64 98.50
N THR A 247 -45.53 0.52 98.18
CA THR A 247 -45.64 -0.70 98.99
C THR A 247 -45.12 -0.50 100.42
N ILE A 248 -44.06 0.30 100.63
CA ILE A 248 -43.57 0.64 101.97
C ILE A 248 -44.63 1.44 102.73
N ARG A 249 -45.25 2.45 102.11
CA ARG A 249 -46.36 3.20 102.72
C ARG A 249 -47.55 2.30 103.03
N GLU A 250 -47.88 1.35 102.15
CA GLU A 250 -48.91 0.34 102.42
C GLU A 250 -48.54 -0.55 103.61
N ILE A 251 -47.28 -0.98 103.72
CA ILE A 251 -46.80 -1.74 104.88
C ILE A 251 -46.86 -0.89 106.15
N GLU A 252 -46.50 0.40 106.11
CA GLU A 252 -46.58 1.31 107.25
C GLU A 252 -48.02 1.53 107.70
N THR A 253 -48.95 1.81 106.78
CA THR A 253 -50.38 1.94 107.10
C THR A 253 -50.96 0.62 107.62
N LEU A 254 -50.57 -0.53 107.07
CA LEU A 254 -50.96 -1.84 107.62
C LEU A 254 -50.36 -2.10 109.01
N LYS A 255 -49.13 -1.63 109.29
CA LYS A 255 -48.54 -1.70 110.64
C LYS A 255 -49.27 -0.79 111.61
N GLU A 256 -49.69 0.40 111.21
CA GLU A 256 -50.52 1.30 112.03
C GLU A 256 -51.88 0.67 112.31
N ILE A 257 -52.58 0.18 111.29
CA ILE A 257 -53.83 -0.58 111.47
C ILE A 257 -53.60 -1.79 112.39
N GLY A 258 -52.47 -2.49 112.23
CA GLY A 258 -52.07 -3.59 113.10
C GLY A 258 -51.89 -3.16 114.55
N LYS A 259 -51.23 -2.03 114.81
CA LYS A 259 -51.09 -1.44 116.16
C LYS A 259 -52.44 -1.03 116.74
N ASP A 260 -53.29 -0.39 115.96
CA ASP A 260 -54.64 0.01 116.40
C ASP A 260 -55.48 -1.22 116.74
N LYS A 261 -55.43 -2.28 115.90
CA LYS A 261 -56.12 -3.54 116.19
C LYS A 261 -55.54 -4.26 117.40
N MET A 262 -54.23 -4.21 117.61
CA MET A 262 -53.60 -4.74 118.82
C MET A 262 -54.02 -3.94 120.05
N ALA A 263 -54.11 -2.60 119.97
CA ALA A 263 -54.57 -1.75 121.06
C ALA A 263 -56.03 -2.04 121.43
N VAL A 264 -56.91 -2.17 120.43
CA VAL A 264 -58.31 -2.59 120.65
C VAL A 264 -58.37 -4.00 121.23
N LEU A 265 -57.53 -4.93 120.78
CA LEU A 265 -57.45 -6.27 121.37
C LEU A 265 -57.02 -6.20 122.83
N THR A 266 -55.96 -5.47 123.17
CA THR A 266 -55.51 -5.31 124.56
C THR A 266 -56.57 -4.64 125.42
N GLU A 267 -57.25 -3.59 124.93
CA GLU A 267 -58.38 -2.98 125.64
C GLU A 267 -59.53 -3.97 125.83
N SER A 268 -59.83 -4.79 124.83
CA SER A 268 -60.86 -5.83 124.93
C SER A 268 -60.47 -6.97 125.88
N GLU A 269 -59.18 -7.33 125.94
CA GLU A 269 -58.62 -8.30 126.87
C GLU A 269 -58.66 -7.76 128.31
N GLU A 270 -58.21 -6.53 128.52
CA GLU A 270 -58.32 -5.83 129.82
C GLU A 270 -59.79 -5.68 130.25
N PHE A 271 -60.67 -5.34 129.30
CA PHE A 271 -62.11 -5.28 129.57
C PHE A 271 -62.64 -6.66 129.93
N LEU A 272 -62.29 -7.72 129.20
CA LEU A 272 -62.67 -9.09 129.52
C LEU A 272 -62.17 -9.50 130.90
N GLU A 273 -60.91 -9.22 131.23
CA GLU A 273 -60.34 -9.48 132.56
C GLU A 273 -61.09 -8.70 133.65
N SER A 274 -61.43 -7.43 133.40
CA SER A 274 -62.23 -6.62 134.31
C SER A 274 -63.65 -7.17 134.50
N GLN A 275 -64.27 -7.69 133.42
CA GLN A 275 -65.58 -8.34 133.48
C GLN A 275 -65.50 -9.69 134.19
N ILE A 276 -64.43 -10.46 133.99
CA ILE A 276 -64.18 -11.71 134.72
C ILE A 276 -63.99 -11.41 136.21
N LEU A 277 -63.22 -10.37 136.56
CA LEU A 277 -63.06 -9.93 137.96
C LEU A 277 -64.37 -9.44 138.56
N THR A 278 -65.14 -8.64 137.82
CA THR A 278 -66.45 -8.15 138.25
C THR A 278 -67.42 -9.31 138.43
N ASN A 279 -67.45 -10.26 137.48
CA ASN A 279 -68.25 -11.48 137.61
C ASN A 279 -67.81 -12.33 138.80
N ARG A 280 -66.51 -12.49 139.05
CA ARG A 280 -66.01 -13.16 140.27
C ARG A 280 -66.47 -12.44 141.54
N GLN A 281 -66.41 -11.12 141.57
CA GLN A 281 -66.91 -10.33 142.71
C GLN A 281 -68.42 -10.48 142.88
N VAL A 282 -69.19 -10.46 141.79
CA VAL A 282 -70.64 -10.71 141.81
C VAL A 282 -70.94 -12.14 142.26
N GLU A 283 -70.19 -13.15 141.79
CA GLU A 283 -70.31 -14.53 142.25
C GLU A 283 -69.98 -14.66 143.76
N GLU A 284 -68.97 -13.94 144.25
CA GLU A 284 -68.67 -13.87 145.70
C GLU A 284 -69.78 -13.16 146.48
N PHE A 285 -70.34 -12.08 145.94
CA PHE A 285 -71.51 -11.39 146.51
C PHE A 285 -72.73 -12.30 146.53
N ILE A 286 -72.99 -13.06 145.46
CA ILE A 286 -74.06 -14.06 145.39
C ILE A 286 -73.80 -15.15 146.44
N LYS A 287 -72.59 -15.71 146.53
CA LYS A 287 -72.23 -16.68 147.58
C LYS A 287 -72.44 -16.13 148.99
N HIS A 288 -72.12 -14.86 149.22
CA HIS A 288 -72.36 -14.19 150.49
C HIS A 288 -73.86 -13.97 150.76
N LEU A 289 -74.62 -13.55 149.76
CA LEU A 289 -76.08 -13.41 149.84
C LEU A 289 -76.76 -14.77 150.04
N ASP A 290 -76.31 -15.82 149.39
CA ASP A 290 -76.78 -17.19 149.56
C ASP A 290 -76.50 -17.70 150.98
N LYS A 291 -75.32 -17.41 151.55
CA LYS A 291 -75.03 -17.67 152.96
C LYS A 291 -75.95 -16.90 153.90
N LYS A 292 -76.18 -15.59 153.64
CA LYS A 292 -77.14 -14.80 154.42
C LYS A 292 -78.55 -15.35 154.31
N LEU A 293 -79.00 -15.69 153.11
CA LEU A 293 -80.32 -16.25 152.84
C LEU A 293 -80.48 -17.63 153.47
N PHE A 294 -79.42 -18.45 153.52
CA PHE A 294 -79.40 -19.69 154.27
C PHE A 294 -79.57 -19.44 155.77
N LEU A 295 -78.83 -18.48 156.35
CA LEU A 295 -78.97 -18.11 157.78
C LEU A 295 -80.37 -17.59 158.09
N GLU A 296 -80.92 -16.69 157.28
CA GLU A 296 -82.29 -16.17 157.42
C GLU A 296 -83.34 -17.28 157.27
N LYS A 297 -83.13 -18.24 156.35
CA LYS A 297 -84.00 -19.43 156.24
C LYS A 297 -83.91 -20.31 157.49
N GLU A 298 -82.74 -20.44 158.10
CA GLU A 298 -82.54 -21.20 159.32
C GLU A 298 -83.17 -20.50 160.53
N GLU A 299 -83.01 -19.18 160.65
CA GLU A 299 -83.71 -18.32 161.61
C GLU A 299 -85.23 -18.45 161.45
N ARG A 300 -85.74 -18.36 160.20
CA ARG A 300 -87.16 -18.57 159.91
C ARG A 300 -87.60 -19.98 160.31
N ARG A 301 -86.79 -21.01 160.09
CA ARG A 301 -87.09 -22.38 160.51
C ARG A 301 -87.22 -22.48 162.04
N LYS A 302 -86.29 -21.89 162.79
CA LYS A 302 -86.36 -21.80 164.26
C LYS A 302 -87.59 -21.04 164.74
N ILE A 303 -87.95 -19.93 164.09
CA ILE A 303 -89.18 -19.17 164.43
C ILE A 303 -90.43 -20.02 164.15
N VAL A 304 -90.48 -20.76 163.04
CA VAL A 304 -91.59 -21.67 162.72
C VAL A 304 -91.69 -22.79 163.75
N GLU A 305 -90.56 -23.40 164.14
CA GLU A 305 -90.52 -24.41 165.20
C GLU A 305 -91.01 -23.81 166.54
N ASN A 306 -90.54 -22.63 166.92
CA ASN A 306 -91.01 -21.93 168.13
C ASN A 306 -92.51 -21.61 168.06
N ASN A 307 -93.01 -21.12 166.93
CA ASN A 307 -94.44 -20.89 166.73
C ASN A 307 -95.25 -22.18 166.85
N SER A 308 -94.74 -23.30 166.33
CA SER A 308 -95.40 -24.61 166.51
C SER A 308 -95.46 -25.03 167.98
N MET A 309 -94.43 -24.71 168.77
CA MET A 309 -94.42 -24.92 170.22
C MET A 309 -95.44 -24.01 170.93
N TYR A 310 -95.50 -22.72 170.58
CA TYR A 310 -96.48 -21.79 171.12
C TYR A 310 -97.92 -22.15 170.72
N GLU A 311 -98.14 -22.64 169.50
CA GLU A 311 -99.43 -23.17 169.05
C GLU A 311 -99.86 -24.34 169.94
N LEU A 312 -98.93 -25.24 170.27
CA LEU A 312 -99.18 -26.37 171.17
C LEU A 312 -99.56 -25.89 172.59
N GLU A 313 -98.82 -24.90 173.13
CA GLU A 313 -99.12 -24.27 174.41
C GLU A 313 -100.49 -23.57 174.39
N TYR A 314 -100.81 -22.85 173.32
CA TYR A 314 -102.12 -22.20 173.13
C TYR A 314 -103.25 -23.23 173.13
N GLN A 315 -103.09 -24.37 172.43
CA GLN A 315 -104.10 -25.43 172.42
C GLN A 315 -104.33 -26.04 173.82
N ILE A 316 -103.28 -26.20 174.63
CA ILE A 316 -103.40 -26.65 176.03
C ILE A 316 -104.15 -25.60 176.87
N ARG A 317 -103.79 -24.32 176.75
CA ARG A 317 -104.46 -23.21 177.45
C ARG A 317 -105.93 -23.10 177.04
N LYS A 318 -106.24 -23.23 175.76
CA LYS A 318 -107.62 -23.23 175.24
C LYS A 318 -108.46 -24.36 175.84
N LYS A 319 -107.93 -25.59 175.90
CA LYS A 319 -108.62 -26.71 176.57
C LYS A 319 -108.91 -26.43 178.04
N SER A 320 -107.95 -25.85 178.78
CA SER A 320 -108.19 -25.46 180.18
C SER A 320 -109.25 -24.37 180.35
N LEU A 321 -109.34 -23.43 179.40
CA LEU A 321 -110.35 -22.37 179.39
C LEU A 321 -111.75 -22.90 179.03
N GLU A 322 -111.84 -23.87 178.12
CA GLU A 322 -113.10 -24.57 177.80
C GLU A 322 -113.62 -25.37 179.00
N GLU A 323 -112.75 -25.99 179.79
CA GLU A 323 -113.13 -26.68 181.04
C GLU A 323 -113.66 -25.70 182.10
N LEU A 324 -112.99 -24.56 182.30
CA LEU A 324 -113.45 -23.48 183.18
C LEU A 324 -114.79 -22.89 182.71
N SER A 325 -114.98 -22.70 181.40
CA SER A 325 -116.23 -22.21 180.81
C SER A 325 -117.40 -23.17 181.05
N ARG A 326 -117.19 -24.49 180.89
CA ARG A 326 -118.21 -25.51 181.21
C ARG A 326 -118.61 -25.49 182.70
N LEU A 327 -117.65 -25.23 183.60
CA LEU A 327 -117.91 -25.13 185.05
C LEU A 327 -118.72 -23.87 185.39
N LEU A 328 -118.40 -22.74 184.73
CA LEU A 328 -119.11 -21.46 184.85
C LEU A 328 -120.54 -21.54 184.28
N GLN A 329 -120.76 -22.34 183.24
CA GLN A 329 -122.08 -22.59 182.64
C GLN A 329 -122.97 -23.45 183.57
N ARG A 330 -122.40 -24.45 184.26
CA ARG A 330 -123.12 -25.21 185.31
C ARG A 330 -123.53 -24.33 186.49
N MET A 331 -122.63 -23.45 186.95
CA MET A 331 -122.96 -22.50 188.02
C MET A 331 -124.05 -21.48 187.61
N ARG A 332 -124.08 -21.06 186.33
CA ARG A 332 -125.13 -20.14 185.82
C ARG A 332 -126.50 -20.81 185.70
N SER A 333 -126.58 -22.12 185.42
CA SER A 333 -127.85 -22.86 185.44
C SER A 333 -128.43 -23.01 186.86
N ASP A 334 -127.58 -23.19 187.88
CA ASP A 334 -128.02 -23.27 189.27
C ASP A 334 -128.50 -21.92 189.84
N VAL A 335 -127.89 -20.81 189.39
CA VAL A 335 -128.34 -19.45 189.74
C VAL A 335 -129.69 -19.11 189.07
N LYS A 336 -129.97 -19.59 187.86
CA LYS A 336 -131.27 -19.41 187.20
C LYS A 336 -132.41 -20.17 187.89
N SER A 337 -132.16 -21.36 188.45
CA SER A 337 -133.18 -22.16 189.14
C SER A 337 -133.57 -21.58 190.51
N THR A 338 -132.63 -20.93 191.21
CA THR A 338 -132.87 -20.21 192.48
C THR A 338 -133.60 -18.88 192.29
N GLN A 339 -133.36 -18.17 191.17
CA GLN A 339 -134.05 -16.92 190.79
C GLN A 339 -135.56 -17.12 190.56
N VAL A 340 -135.96 -18.20 189.87
CA VAL A 340 -137.37 -18.57 189.60
C VAL A 340 -138.12 -18.96 190.89
N SER A 341 -137.42 -19.55 191.85
CA SER A 341 -137.97 -19.90 193.18
C SER A 341 -138.29 -18.66 194.04
N ILE A 342 -137.47 -17.59 193.95
CA ILE A 342 -137.62 -16.34 194.73
C ILE A 342 -138.74 -15.44 194.18
N GLU A 343 -138.92 -15.37 192.86
CA GLU A 343 -140.03 -14.64 192.22
C GLU A 343 -141.39 -15.30 192.50
N SER A 344 -141.43 -16.64 192.65
CA SER A 344 -142.62 -17.38 193.06
C SER A 344 -143.05 -17.09 194.52
N LYS A 345 -142.11 -16.90 195.46
CA LYS A 345 -142.41 -16.56 196.87
C LYS A 345 -142.86 -15.10 197.04
N ARG A 346 -142.35 -14.16 196.24
CA ARG A 346 -142.77 -12.74 196.22
C ARG A 346 -144.12 -12.49 195.54
N LYS A 347 -144.56 -13.37 194.63
CA LYS A 347 -145.92 -13.38 194.08
C LYS A 347 -146.93 -13.98 195.08
N LYS A 348 -146.51 -14.98 195.87
CA LYS A 348 -147.31 -15.56 196.97
C LYS A 348 -147.61 -14.53 198.08
N MET A 349 -146.64 -13.74 198.55
CA MET A 349 -146.86 -12.75 199.62
C MET A 349 -147.91 -11.65 199.27
N ARG A 350 -147.98 -11.24 198.00
CA ARG A 350 -148.95 -10.23 197.51
C ARG A 350 -150.36 -10.79 197.29
N ASN A 351 -150.46 -12.11 197.06
CA ASN A 351 -151.74 -12.80 196.96
C ASN A 351 -152.35 -13.07 198.35
N TRP A 352 -151.53 -13.33 199.39
CA TRP A 352 -152.03 -13.53 200.77
C TRP A 352 -152.65 -12.27 201.40
N THR A 353 -152.25 -11.06 200.99
CA THR A 353 -152.84 -9.80 201.48
C THR A 353 -154.13 -9.42 200.76
N LYS A 354 -154.31 -9.82 199.50
CA LYS A 354 -155.54 -9.56 198.73
C LYS A 354 -156.59 -10.68 198.86
N GLN A 355 -156.19 -11.87 199.30
CA GLN A 355 -157.09 -12.99 199.62
C GLN A 355 -157.59 -13.00 201.08
N ILE A 356 -157.21 -12.03 201.93
CA ILE A 356 -157.83 -11.81 203.25
C ILE A 356 -159.07 -10.92 203.16
N ASP A 357 -159.15 -10.00 202.20
CA ASP A 357 -160.29 -9.07 202.15
C ASP A 357 -161.43 -9.55 201.27
N GLU A 358 -161.18 -10.06 200.07
CA GLU A 358 -162.28 -10.25 199.13
C GLU A 358 -162.12 -11.53 198.30
N ILE A 359 -162.60 -12.68 198.76
CA ILE A 359 -163.57 -12.95 199.82
C ILE A 359 -163.43 -14.48 200.02
N LYS A 360 -163.36 -15.04 201.23
CA LYS A 360 -164.49 -15.13 202.16
C LYS A 360 -165.80 -15.61 201.54
N SER A 361 -165.72 -16.18 200.34
CA SER A 361 -166.78 -16.83 199.56
C SER A 361 -166.48 -16.66 198.08
N THR A 362 -165.49 -17.43 197.62
CA THR A 362 -165.85 -18.59 196.81
C THR A 362 -166.32 -18.27 195.41
N ILE A 363 -165.52 -18.73 194.47
CA ILE A 363 -165.98 -19.83 193.62
C ILE A 363 -164.94 -20.93 193.84
N ARG A 364 -165.22 -21.94 194.69
CA ARG A 364 -165.64 -23.28 194.22
C ARG A 364 -164.83 -23.68 192.99
N ASP A 365 -163.73 -24.36 193.27
CA ASP A 365 -162.92 -25.07 192.30
C ASP A 365 -163.76 -25.86 191.29
N VAL A 366 -163.35 -25.79 190.01
CA VAL A 366 -163.31 -26.84 188.97
C VAL A 366 -164.62 -27.51 188.49
N GLU A 367 -164.89 -27.40 187.17
CA GLU A 367 -165.07 -28.51 186.18
C GLU A 367 -165.29 -28.04 184.69
N ASP A 368 -164.55 -28.64 183.73
CA ASP A 368 -164.81 -29.17 182.35
C ASP A 368 -165.35 -28.46 181.04
N GLN A 369 -164.70 -28.82 179.88
CA GLN A 369 -165.08 -29.10 178.42
C GLN A 369 -165.75 -28.13 177.35
N SER A 370 -165.05 -27.94 176.17
CA SER A 370 -165.33 -28.13 174.68
C SER A 370 -166.29 -27.32 173.66
N VAL A 371 -165.78 -27.05 172.39
CA VAL A 371 -166.30 -27.02 170.92
C VAL A 371 -166.92 -25.78 170.13
N SER A 372 -166.49 -25.51 168.82
CA SER A 372 -167.25 -25.44 167.48
C SER A 372 -166.91 -24.41 166.30
N ALA A 373 -166.98 -24.88 165.00
CA ALA A 373 -167.46 -24.40 163.63
C ALA A 373 -167.09 -23.09 162.81
N ALA A 374 -167.35 -23.11 161.48
CA ALA A 374 -167.05 -22.13 160.39
C ALA A 374 -168.23 -21.81 159.42
N ASP A 375 -168.34 -20.58 158.84
CA ASP A 375 -168.87 -20.25 157.47
C ASP A 375 -168.85 -18.74 157.05
N ARG A 376 -168.61 -18.47 155.73
CA ARG A 376 -169.03 -17.40 154.75
C ARG A 376 -169.05 -15.88 155.07
N LEU A 377 -168.64 -14.92 154.21
CA LEU A 377 -168.92 -14.62 152.78
C LEU A 377 -170.37 -14.17 152.50
N LYS A 378 -170.77 -12.94 152.88
CA LYS A 378 -171.92 -12.18 152.31
C LYS A 378 -172.05 -10.73 152.84
N GLN A 379 -171.51 -9.73 152.14
CA GLN A 379 -172.07 -8.36 152.13
C GLN A 379 -171.66 -7.56 150.85
N LEU A 380 -171.64 -8.26 149.70
CA LEU A 380 -171.59 -7.68 148.35
C LEU A 380 -172.98 -7.61 147.66
N GLU A 381 -174.11 -7.80 148.37
CA GLU A 381 -175.45 -7.90 147.73
C GLU A 381 -176.41 -6.71 147.96
N GLY A 382 -176.05 -5.64 148.66
CA GLY A 382 -177.01 -4.58 149.06
C GLY A 382 -177.19 -3.37 148.13
N ILE A 383 -176.28 -3.10 147.18
CA ILE A 383 -176.31 -1.87 146.37
C ILE A 383 -176.96 -2.09 144.97
N LEU A 384 -177.40 -3.31 144.63
CA LEU A 384 -177.80 -3.67 143.26
C LEU A 384 -179.26 -3.41 142.86
N GLU A 385 -180.22 -3.21 143.78
CA GLU A 385 -181.64 -3.02 143.41
C GLU A 385 -182.10 -1.56 143.20
N GLY A 386 -181.28 -0.55 143.54
CA GLY A 386 -181.66 0.87 143.36
C GLY A 386 -181.49 1.43 141.94
N GLU A 387 -180.56 0.87 141.16
CA GLU A 387 -180.08 1.43 139.88
C GLU A 387 -180.92 1.01 138.64
N GLU A 388 -181.74 -0.05 138.71
CA GLU A 388 -182.43 -0.57 137.51
C GLU A 388 -183.57 0.33 136.99
N LYS A 389 -184.15 1.23 137.81
CA LYS A 389 -185.19 2.16 137.34
C LYS A 389 -184.67 3.52 136.82
N ARG A 390 -183.40 3.90 137.06
CA ARG A 390 -182.78 5.16 136.54
C ARG A 390 -182.11 4.97 135.17
N LYS A 391 -181.76 3.73 134.82
CA LYS A 391 -180.95 3.38 133.64
C LYS A 391 -181.63 3.60 132.27
N SER A 392 -182.96 3.62 132.15
CA SER A 392 -183.64 3.77 130.85
C SER A 392 -183.72 5.23 130.33
N GLY A 393 -183.55 6.24 131.20
CA GLY A 393 -183.64 7.66 130.83
C GLY A 393 -182.38 8.23 130.18
N ILE A 394 -181.18 7.89 130.69
CA ILE A 394 -179.89 8.50 130.30
C ILE A 394 -179.34 7.96 128.96
N LEU A 395 -179.74 6.74 128.55
CA LEU A 395 -179.21 6.10 127.34
C LEU A 395 -179.58 6.82 126.02
N LYS A 396 -180.65 7.61 125.98
CA LYS A 396 -181.08 8.32 124.75
C LYS A 396 -180.32 9.63 124.51
N GLU A 397 -179.97 10.39 125.54
CA GLU A 397 -179.15 11.61 125.39
C GLU A 397 -177.68 11.29 125.13
N THR A 398 -177.19 10.17 125.66
CA THR A 398 -175.79 9.71 125.49
C THR A 398 -175.46 9.38 124.03
N LYS A 399 -176.41 8.85 123.25
CA LYS A 399 -176.19 8.50 121.83
C LYS A 399 -175.94 9.72 120.93
N ARG A 400 -176.62 10.83 121.16
CA ARG A 400 -176.50 12.04 120.32
C ARG A 400 -175.15 12.74 120.50
N PHE A 401 -174.61 12.75 121.72
CA PHE A 401 -173.27 13.26 121.99
C PHE A 401 -172.17 12.30 121.51
N GLN A 402 -172.40 10.99 121.55
CA GLN A 402 -171.46 10.00 121.04
C GLN A 402 -171.16 10.15 119.54
N ASP A 403 -172.14 10.46 118.70
CA ASP A 403 -171.91 10.61 117.25
C ASP A 403 -171.11 11.88 116.88
N LEU A 404 -171.28 12.97 117.63
CA LEU A 404 -170.50 14.21 117.42
C LEU A 404 -169.06 14.06 117.95
N ILE A 405 -168.91 13.35 119.07
CA ILE A 405 -167.62 12.97 119.64
C ILE A 405 -166.89 12.01 118.70
N LEU A 406 -167.56 11.07 118.04
CA LEU A 406 -166.92 10.15 117.10
C LEU A 406 -166.31 10.86 115.89
N ARG A 407 -166.98 11.86 115.30
CA ARG A 407 -166.41 12.59 114.15
C ARG A 407 -165.20 13.45 114.52
N THR A 408 -165.27 14.13 115.67
CA THR A 408 -164.17 14.95 116.18
C THR A 408 -163.01 14.08 116.67
N SER A 409 -163.30 12.97 117.36
CA SER A 409 -162.34 11.94 117.76
C SER A 409 -161.63 11.34 116.54
N ASN A 410 -162.35 11.00 115.46
CA ASN A 410 -161.74 10.44 114.25
C ASN A 410 -160.75 11.42 113.59
N LYS A 411 -161.06 12.73 113.55
CA LYS A 411 -160.14 13.74 113.01
C LYS A 411 -158.92 13.95 113.91
N ILE A 412 -159.09 13.88 115.24
CA ILE A 412 -157.98 13.91 116.19
C ILE A 412 -157.11 12.65 116.03
N THR A 413 -157.69 11.47 115.84
CA THR A 413 -156.92 10.24 115.65
C THR A 413 -156.13 10.21 114.34
N GLU A 414 -156.64 10.82 113.26
CA GLU A 414 -155.87 10.99 112.01
C GLU A 414 -154.64 11.89 112.24
N LEU A 415 -154.82 13.07 112.82
CA LEU A 415 -153.71 14.00 113.10
C LEU A 415 -152.72 13.45 114.14
N GLU A 416 -153.20 12.68 115.13
CA GLU A 416 -152.34 11.92 116.03
C GLU A 416 -151.59 10.79 115.32
N GLY A 417 -152.20 10.16 114.31
CA GLY A 417 -151.56 9.18 113.45
C GLY A 417 -150.41 9.78 112.66
N ASP A 418 -150.63 10.93 112.02
CA ASP A 418 -149.61 11.68 111.28
C ASP A 418 -148.48 12.15 112.21
N ARG A 419 -148.81 12.68 113.39
CA ARG A 419 -147.82 13.06 114.41
C ARG A 419 -146.99 11.87 114.87
N LYS A 420 -147.62 10.72 115.14
CA LYS A 420 -146.91 9.47 115.52
C LYS A 420 -146.02 8.98 114.38
N SER A 421 -146.47 9.07 113.12
CA SER A 421 -145.67 8.70 111.94
C SER A 421 -144.40 9.55 111.84
N VAL A 422 -144.53 10.88 112.00
CA VAL A 422 -143.38 11.80 112.01
C VAL A 422 -142.47 11.56 113.22
N ASP A 423 -143.02 11.29 114.42
CA ASP A 423 -142.21 10.95 115.60
C ASP A 423 -141.45 9.63 115.41
N VAL A 424 -142.04 8.64 114.73
CA VAL A 424 -141.35 7.39 114.39
C VAL A 424 -140.20 7.65 113.40
N GLN A 425 -140.42 8.47 112.38
CA GLN A 425 -139.36 8.87 111.45
C GLN A 425 -138.24 9.64 112.15
N LYS A 426 -138.58 10.63 112.97
CA LYS A 426 -137.63 11.40 113.80
C LYS A 426 -136.83 10.48 114.72
N ASN A 427 -137.48 9.54 115.41
CA ASN A 427 -136.81 8.57 116.26
C ASN A 427 -135.93 7.60 115.45
N GLY A 428 -136.32 7.26 114.22
CA GLY A 428 -135.50 6.49 113.29
C GLY A 428 -134.21 7.23 112.89
N GLU A 429 -134.32 8.51 112.55
CA GLU A 429 -133.16 9.35 112.23
C GLU A 429 -132.28 9.63 113.46
N LEU A 430 -132.87 9.87 114.63
CA LEU A 430 -132.13 9.99 115.89
C LEU A 430 -131.36 8.72 116.23
N LYS A 431 -131.94 7.53 116.01
CA LYS A 431 -131.22 6.26 116.17
C LYS A 431 -130.08 6.10 115.17
N LYS A 432 -130.23 6.58 113.92
CA LYS A 432 -129.12 6.59 112.96
C LYS A 432 -128.00 7.52 113.43
N VAL A 433 -128.33 8.71 113.95
CA VAL A 433 -127.35 9.64 114.53
C VAL A 433 -126.66 9.01 115.75
N GLU A 434 -127.39 8.31 116.61
CA GLU A 434 -126.82 7.61 117.76
C GLU A 434 -125.91 6.46 117.32
N ILE A 435 -126.30 5.68 116.31
CA ILE A 435 -125.47 4.65 115.68
C ILE A 435 -124.21 5.27 115.07
N PHE A 436 -124.32 6.39 114.34
CA PHE A 436 -123.17 7.11 113.81
C PHE A 436 -122.29 7.71 114.91
N GLY A 437 -122.85 8.18 116.02
CA GLY A 437 -122.10 8.59 117.20
C GLY A 437 -121.31 7.44 117.82
N VAL A 438 -121.92 6.25 117.94
CA VAL A 438 -121.21 5.04 118.38
C VAL A 438 -120.13 4.63 117.37
N HIS A 439 -120.38 4.74 116.06
CA HIS A 439 -119.36 4.48 115.05
C HIS A 439 -118.22 5.50 115.11
N GLN A 440 -118.53 6.78 115.30
CA GLN A 440 -117.54 7.84 115.46
C GLN A 440 -116.69 7.58 116.70
N VAL A 441 -117.30 7.28 117.85
CA VAL A 441 -116.57 6.93 119.07
C VAL A 441 -115.74 5.67 118.88
N ARG A 442 -116.24 4.66 118.13
CA ARG A 442 -115.47 3.45 117.82
C ARG A 442 -114.29 3.73 116.90
N GLU A 443 -114.44 4.60 115.91
CA GLU A 443 -113.34 5.01 115.03
C GLU A 443 -112.38 5.97 115.75
N GLU A 444 -112.84 6.82 116.65
CA GLU A 444 -112.00 7.62 117.54
C GLU A 444 -111.23 6.74 118.52
N GLN A 445 -111.86 5.69 119.06
CA GLN A 445 -111.18 4.66 119.85
C GLN A 445 -110.17 3.88 119.03
N ARG A 446 -110.51 3.44 117.80
CA ARG A 446 -109.53 2.80 116.90
C ARG A 446 -108.39 3.74 116.57
N LEU A 447 -108.67 5.01 116.35
CA LEU A 447 -107.65 6.00 116.02
C LEU A 447 -106.81 6.34 117.26
N GLN A 448 -107.38 6.29 118.46
CA GLN A 448 -106.67 6.38 119.74
C GLN A 448 -105.83 5.13 119.99
N GLU A 449 -106.34 3.93 119.76
CA GLU A 449 -105.59 2.67 119.78
C GLU A 449 -104.47 2.69 118.75
N LYS A 450 -104.70 3.27 117.56
CA LYS A 450 -103.67 3.50 116.53
C LYS A 450 -102.65 4.54 116.96
N ARG A 451 -103.06 5.63 117.62
CA ARG A 451 -102.13 6.59 118.23
C ARG A 451 -101.33 5.97 119.37
N GLU A 452 -101.94 5.09 120.17
CA GLU A 452 -101.29 4.34 121.25
C GLU A 452 -100.39 3.24 120.70
N THR A 453 -100.77 2.57 119.60
CA THR A 453 -99.85 1.66 118.91
C THR A 453 -98.74 2.43 118.23
N ILE A 454 -98.98 3.62 117.69
CA ILE A 454 -97.91 4.49 117.17
C ILE A 454 -97.05 5.01 118.30
N GLN A 455 -97.59 5.35 119.47
CA GLN A 455 -96.80 5.75 120.64
C GLN A 455 -96.04 4.58 121.24
N LYS A 456 -96.60 3.37 121.25
CA LYS A 456 -95.92 2.13 121.63
C LYS A 456 -94.86 1.75 120.61
N LEU A 457 -95.15 1.84 119.31
CA LEU A 457 -94.18 1.65 118.24
C LEU A 457 -93.11 2.74 118.27
N ASN A 458 -93.44 3.98 118.62
CA ASN A 458 -92.46 5.05 118.80
C ASN A 458 -91.64 4.86 120.07
N PHE A 459 -92.21 4.28 121.12
CA PHE A 459 -91.49 3.89 122.32
C PHE A 459 -90.60 2.67 122.04
N GLU A 460 -91.08 1.68 121.28
CA GLU A 460 -90.31 0.53 120.79
C GLU A 460 -89.25 0.95 119.78
N ILE A 461 -89.53 1.94 118.92
CA ILE A 461 -88.56 2.60 118.05
C ILE A 461 -87.58 3.38 118.90
N GLN A 462 -87.99 4.14 119.92
CA GLN A 462 -87.07 4.80 120.85
C GLN A 462 -86.28 3.79 121.67
N GLU A 463 -86.85 2.65 122.01
CA GLU A 463 -86.15 1.56 122.70
C GLU A 463 -85.21 0.85 121.73
N CYS A 464 -85.57 0.73 120.45
CA CYS A 464 -84.71 0.26 119.36
C CYS A 464 -83.65 1.29 118.98
N GLU A 465 -83.90 2.58 119.07
CA GLU A 465 -83.00 3.72 118.87
C GLU A 465 -82.08 3.89 120.07
N MET A 466 -82.54 3.55 121.28
CA MET A 466 -81.71 3.46 122.48
C MET A 466 -80.93 2.15 122.53
N ARG A 467 -81.42 1.06 121.93
CA ARG A 467 -80.63 -0.15 121.63
C ARG A 467 -79.64 0.10 120.49
N LEU A 468 -80.00 0.89 119.45
CA LEU A 468 -79.14 1.42 118.38
C LEU A 468 -78.26 2.61 118.83
N GLY A 469 -78.51 3.15 120.01
CA GLY A 469 -77.71 4.21 120.64
C GLY A 469 -76.77 3.65 121.70
N LYS A 470 -77.12 2.49 122.27
CA LYS A 470 -76.25 1.64 123.11
C LYS A 470 -75.45 0.61 122.30
N ILE A 471 -75.85 0.35 121.06
CA ILE A 471 -75.03 -0.19 119.98
C ILE A 471 -74.68 1.03 119.13
N GLY A 472 -73.62 1.76 119.49
CA GLY A 472 -73.13 2.86 118.66
C GLY A 472 -72.82 2.42 117.22
N PRO A 473 -72.44 3.34 116.32
CA PRO A 473 -72.02 3.03 114.95
C PRO A 473 -70.66 2.29 114.92
N ASP A 474 -70.53 1.21 115.68
CA ASP A 474 -69.30 0.49 115.97
C ASP A 474 -69.40 -1.04 115.92
N ASP A 475 -70.56 -1.71 116.04
CA ASP A 475 -70.55 -3.21 116.08
C ASP A 475 -71.30 -3.99 114.99
N PHE A 476 -72.14 -3.37 114.15
CA PHE A 476 -72.54 -3.99 112.88
C PHE A 476 -72.64 -2.91 111.78
N SER A 477 -71.72 -2.96 110.81
CA SER A 477 -71.62 -2.16 109.56
C SER A 477 -70.59 -1.02 109.47
N ARG A 478 -69.68 -0.79 110.43
CA ARG A 478 -68.42 -0.04 110.12
C ARG A 478 -67.46 -0.89 109.31
N ALA A 479 -67.31 -2.17 109.66
CA ALA A 479 -66.47 -3.10 108.88
C ALA A 479 -67.00 -3.37 107.47
N GLU A 480 -68.31 -3.38 107.25
CA GLU A 480 -68.90 -3.61 105.92
C GLU A 480 -68.93 -2.34 105.08
N MET A 481 -69.15 -1.17 105.70
CA MET A 481 -69.01 0.14 105.04
C MET A 481 -67.55 0.48 104.77
N GLU A 482 -66.60 0.18 105.67
CA GLU A 482 -65.15 0.24 105.40
C GLU A 482 -64.73 -0.77 104.35
N ARG A 483 -65.29 -1.99 104.32
CA ARG A 483 -65.03 -2.92 103.21
C ARG A 483 -65.56 -2.36 101.90
N LYS A 484 -66.77 -1.78 101.88
CA LYS A 484 -67.35 -1.15 100.68
C LYS A 484 -66.59 0.11 100.25
N MET A 485 -66.17 0.96 101.19
CA MET A 485 -65.34 2.15 100.90
C MET A 485 -63.94 1.74 100.47
N LYS A 486 -63.29 0.76 101.12
CA LYS A 486 -62.02 0.19 100.64
C LYS A 486 -62.18 -0.47 99.28
N THR A 487 -63.29 -1.14 98.98
CA THR A 487 -63.53 -1.65 97.62
C THR A 487 -63.78 -0.53 96.61
N ILE A 488 -64.44 0.56 96.99
CA ILE A 488 -64.63 1.72 96.12
C ILE A 488 -63.30 2.43 95.89
N GLU A 489 -62.49 2.65 96.92
CA GLU A 489 -61.14 3.21 96.80
C GLU A 489 -60.23 2.30 95.98
N ASN A 490 -60.28 0.98 96.17
CA ASN A 490 -59.52 0.04 95.36
C ASN A 490 -60.02 0.04 93.90
N LEU A 491 -61.33 0.09 93.66
CA LEU A 491 -61.89 0.20 92.30
C LEU A 491 -61.56 1.55 91.67
N GLN A 492 -61.48 2.63 92.45
CA GLN A 492 -61.07 3.95 92.01
C GLN A 492 -59.58 3.98 91.66
N LYS A 493 -58.72 3.40 92.51
CA LYS A 493 -57.29 3.19 92.21
C LYS A 493 -57.10 2.35 90.95
N ILE A 494 -57.83 1.24 90.81
CA ILE A 494 -57.79 0.41 89.60
C ILE A 494 -58.28 1.22 88.39
N LEU A 495 -59.33 2.03 88.53
CA LEU A 495 -59.83 2.86 87.44
C LEU A 495 -58.79 3.92 87.04
N ASP A 496 -58.15 4.57 87.99
CA ASP A 496 -57.10 5.56 87.77
C ASP A 496 -55.87 4.92 87.12
N GLU A 497 -55.43 3.75 87.60
CA GLU A 497 -54.39 2.94 86.96
C GLU A 497 -54.75 2.56 85.51
N LYS A 498 -55.99 2.13 85.25
CA LYS A 498 -56.47 1.85 83.90
C LYS A 498 -56.56 3.11 83.03
N MET A 499 -56.91 4.25 83.61
CA MET A 499 -56.91 5.54 82.90
C MET A 499 -55.48 5.98 82.55
N GLU A 500 -54.51 5.83 83.45
CA GLU A 500 -53.11 6.13 83.16
C GLU A 500 -52.52 5.17 82.11
N VAL A 501 -52.84 3.87 82.18
CA VAL A 501 -52.49 2.92 81.11
C VAL A 501 -53.15 3.31 79.79
N SER A 502 -54.42 3.75 79.80
CA SER A 502 -55.11 4.21 78.60
C SER A 502 -54.46 5.48 78.02
N LYS A 503 -54.07 6.44 78.86
CA LYS A 503 -53.34 7.65 78.42
C LYS A 503 -51.97 7.30 77.86
N LEU A 504 -51.25 6.36 78.49
CA LEU A 504 -49.97 5.86 77.97
C LEU A 504 -50.14 5.19 76.60
N LEU A 505 -51.14 4.32 76.45
CA LEU A 505 -51.46 3.69 75.17
C LEU A 505 -51.87 4.74 74.12
N GLN A 506 -52.62 5.76 74.51
CA GLN A 506 -53.02 6.84 73.61
C GLN A 506 -51.82 7.69 73.16
N THR A 507 -50.89 8.00 74.06
CA THR A 507 -49.63 8.69 73.69
C THR A 507 -48.74 7.82 72.79
N GLN A 508 -48.60 6.54 73.09
CA GLN A 508 -47.90 5.59 72.22
C GLN A 508 -48.55 5.49 70.82
N LEU A 509 -49.88 5.48 70.76
CA LEU A 509 -50.62 5.45 69.50
C LEU A 509 -50.41 6.74 68.70
N THR A 510 -50.43 7.91 69.34
CA THR A 510 -50.10 9.18 68.66
C THR A 510 -48.65 9.24 68.18
N ASN A 511 -47.70 8.65 68.93
CA ASN A 511 -46.30 8.57 68.50
C ASN A 511 -46.15 7.65 67.30
N LEU A 512 -46.80 6.48 67.30
CA LEU A 512 -46.84 5.58 66.15
C LEU A 512 -47.51 6.22 64.93
N GLU A 513 -48.58 6.98 65.11
CA GLU A 513 -49.20 7.75 64.02
C GLU A 513 -48.24 8.80 63.44
N ASN A 514 -47.48 9.49 64.29
CA ASN A 514 -46.46 10.45 63.85
C ASN A 514 -45.29 9.75 63.14
N ASP A 515 -44.84 8.59 63.62
CA ASP A 515 -43.82 7.77 62.98
C ASP A 515 -44.30 7.26 61.62
N VAL A 516 -45.55 6.80 61.52
CA VAL A 516 -46.18 6.41 60.25
C VAL A 516 -46.24 7.59 59.29
N ARG A 517 -46.62 8.79 59.74
CA ARG A 517 -46.61 10.01 58.91
C ARG A 517 -45.19 10.37 58.46
N ARG A 518 -44.18 10.24 59.32
CA ARG A 518 -42.78 10.49 58.98
C ARG A 518 -42.30 9.51 57.91
N VAL A 519 -42.56 8.21 58.08
CA VAL A 519 -42.22 7.17 57.11
C VAL A 519 -42.97 7.36 55.78
N GLN A 520 -44.24 7.75 55.82
CA GLN A 520 -45.01 8.10 54.61
C GLN A 520 -44.42 9.34 53.92
N GLY A 521 -43.96 10.33 54.67
CA GLY A 521 -43.26 11.50 54.15
C GLY A 521 -41.95 11.13 53.45
N SER A 522 -41.09 10.34 54.10
CA SER A 522 -39.86 9.86 53.47
C SER A 522 -40.14 8.97 52.27
N LEU A 523 -41.17 8.11 52.33
CA LEU A 523 -41.57 7.28 51.20
C LEU A 523 -41.99 8.13 49.99
N LYS A 524 -42.77 9.19 50.20
CA LYS A 524 -43.15 10.13 49.13
C LYS A 524 -41.92 10.79 48.51
N ILE A 525 -40.98 11.29 49.32
CA ILE A 525 -39.75 11.91 48.84
C ILE A 525 -38.93 10.89 48.01
N THR A 526 -38.73 9.68 48.54
CA THR A 526 -38.02 8.63 47.80
C THR A 526 -38.73 8.23 46.51
N ASN A 527 -40.08 8.26 46.49
CA ASN A 527 -40.85 7.96 45.29
C ASN A 527 -40.74 9.08 44.25
N GLU A 528 -40.76 10.34 44.67
CA GLU A 528 -40.48 11.48 43.79
C GLU A 528 -39.06 11.43 43.21
N GLU A 529 -38.07 11.05 44.01
CA GLU A 529 -36.70 10.83 43.54
C GLU A 529 -36.62 9.66 42.56
N LEU A 530 -37.33 8.56 42.82
CA LEU A 530 -37.40 7.41 41.92
C LEU A 530 -38.02 7.79 40.57
N GLU A 531 -39.10 8.57 40.56
CA GLU A 531 -39.71 9.10 39.33
C GLU A 531 -38.78 10.06 38.57
N ARG A 532 -38.04 10.93 39.29
CA ARG A 532 -37.02 11.80 38.68
C ARG A 532 -35.88 10.99 38.06
N LEU A 533 -35.38 9.99 38.78
CA LEU A 533 -34.35 9.08 38.27
C LEU A 533 -34.87 8.23 37.11
N GLY A 534 -36.14 7.81 37.14
CA GLY A 534 -36.83 7.14 36.05
C GLY A 534 -36.87 8.00 34.78
N SER A 535 -37.32 9.25 34.91
CA SER A 535 -37.31 10.24 33.82
C SER A 535 -35.90 10.45 33.26
N LYS A 536 -34.90 10.68 34.13
CA LYS A 536 -33.51 10.88 33.72
C LYS A 536 -32.92 9.65 33.01
N LYS A 537 -33.23 8.44 33.49
CA LYS A 537 -32.84 7.19 32.83
C LYS A 537 -33.45 7.12 31.42
N GLN A 538 -34.71 7.49 31.27
CA GLN A 538 -35.38 7.49 29.96
C GLN A 538 -34.80 8.54 29.00
N ASP A 539 -34.44 9.73 29.48
CA ASP A 539 -33.76 10.75 28.69
C ASP A 539 -32.40 10.24 28.19
N VAL A 540 -31.59 9.65 29.07
CA VAL A 540 -30.29 9.07 28.71
C VAL A 540 -30.47 7.92 27.71
N THR A 541 -31.46 7.06 27.93
CA THR A 541 -31.76 5.95 27.00
C THR A 541 -32.14 6.49 25.62
N SER A 542 -32.97 7.54 25.56
CA SER A 542 -33.37 8.19 24.31
C SER A 542 -32.18 8.85 23.59
N LEU A 543 -31.25 9.46 24.34
CA LEU A 543 -30.01 10.00 23.79
C LEU A 543 -29.10 8.91 23.23
N MET A 544 -28.95 7.78 23.93
CA MET A 544 -28.19 6.64 23.44
C MET A 544 -28.80 6.05 22.17
N GLU A 545 -30.12 5.83 22.13
CA GLU A 545 -30.82 5.37 20.93
C GLU A 545 -30.67 6.35 19.75
N GLY A 546 -30.73 7.65 20.02
CA GLY A 546 -30.45 8.70 19.04
C GLY A 546 -29.02 8.61 18.51
N GLY A 547 -28.05 8.45 19.40
CA GLY A 547 -26.63 8.25 19.07
C GLY A 547 -26.39 6.98 18.24
N GLU A 548 -27.00 5.86 18.60
CA GLU A 548 -26.92 4.61 17.84
C GLU A 548 -27.50 4.74 16.43
N LYS A 549 -28.65 5.43 16.28
CA LYS A 549 -29.24 5.70 14.96
C LYS A 549 -28.33 6.59 14.11
N HIS A 550 -27.72 7.59 14.72
CA HIS A 550 -26.76 8.46 14.04
C HIS A 550 -25.51 7.69 13.61
N LEU A 551 -24.98 6.84 14.49
CA LEU A 551 -23.84 5.98 14.21
C LEU A 551 -24.14 5.03 13.05
N LYS A 552 -25.30 4.36 13.04
CA LYS A 552 -25.72 3.50 11.92
C LYS A 552 -25.85 4.25 10.61
N THR A 553 -26.32 5.51 10.64
CA THR A 553 -26.38 6.36 9.45
C THR A 553 -24.98 6.70 8.94
N ILE A 554 -24.07 7.10 9.83
CA ILE A 554 -22.67 7.41 9.47
C ILE A 554 -21.96 6.16 8.95
N GLN A 555 -22.19 4.99 9.54
CA GLN A 555 -21.65 3.70 9.06
C GLN A 555 -22.10 3.42 7.62
N LYS A 556 -23.40 3.56 7.32
CA LYS A 556 -23.91 3.41 5.95
C LYS A 556 -23.28 4.39 4.97
N ILE A 557 -23.15 5.67 5.35
CA ILE A 557 -22.49 6.68 4.51
C ILE A 557 -21.03 6.31 4.27
N ASN A 558 -20.33 5.81 5.29
CA ASN A 558 -18.94 5.37 5.15
C ASN A 558 -18.83 4.16 4.22
N GLU A 559 -19.71 3.17 4.35
CA GLU A 559 -19.79 2.03 3.44
C GLU A 559 -20.06 2.48 1.99
N GLU A 560 -21.00 3.41 1.78
CA GLU A 560 -21.26 4.01 0.46
C GLU A 560 -20.03 4.73 -0.11
N LYS A 561 -19.29 5.46 0.74
CA LYS A 561 -18.04 6.13 0.34
C LYS A 561 -16.94 5.13 -0.03
N GLN A 562 -16.77 4.06 0.73
CA GLN A 562 -15.83 2.98 0.41
C GLN A 562 -16.19 2.31 -0.91
N VAL A 563 -17.47 2.07 -1.18
CA VAL A 563 -17.92 1.53 -2.48
C VAL A 563 -17.61 2.53 -3.61
N ALA A 564 -17.86 3.82 -3.40
CA ALA A 564 -17.55 4.85 -4.40
C ALA A 564 -16.04 4.96 -4.66
N GLU A 565 -15.21 4.84 -3.63
CA GLU A 565 -13.75 4.81 -3.73
C GLU A 565 -13.29 3.59 -4.52
N ASN A 566 -13.77 2.38 -4.20
CA ASN A 566 -13.46 1.16 -4.96
C ASN A 566 -13.87 1.28 -6.45
N ILE A 567 -15.00 1.93 -6.74
CA ILE A 567 -15.41 2.22 -8.13
C ILE A 567 -14.44 3.19 -8.81
N LEU A 568 -13.96 4.21 -8.09
CA LEU A 568 -12.96 5.15 -8.62
C LEU A 568 -11.62 4.46 -8.85
N GLU A 569 -11.15 3.63 -7.92
CA GLU A 569 -9.95 2.81 -8.10
C GLU A 569 -10.07 1.88 -9.33
N LEU A 570 -11.24 1.25 -9.52
CA LEU A 570 -11.50 0.46 -10.72
C LEU A 570 -11.45 1.33 -11.99
N ARG A 571 -11.97 2.55 -11.97
CA ARG A 571 -11.89 3.47 -13.11
C ARG A 571 -10.45 3.93 -13.39
N VAL A 572 -9.66 4.17 -12.33
CA VAL A 572 -8.25 4.53 -12.45
C VAL A 572 -7.48 3.36 -13.07
N THR A 573 -7.61 2.15 -12.55
CA THR A 573 -6.94 0.96 -13.10
C THR A 573 -7.35 0.67 -14.55
N GLN A 574 -8.62 0.87 -14.90
CA GLN A 574 -9.07 0.81 -16.30
C GLN A 574 -8.42 1.90 -17.16
N GLY A 575 -8.34 3.14 -16.66
CA GLY A 575 -7.64 4.25 -17.31
C GLY A 575 -6.16 3.97 -17.52
N GLU A 576 -5.47 3.46 -16.50
CA GLU A 576 -4.07 3.03 -16.56
C GLU A 576 -3.87 1.93 -17.60
N GLN A 577 -4.77 0.95 -17.67
CA GLN A 577 -4.70 -0.10 -18.67
C GLN A 577 -4.90 0.46 -20.10
N ILE A 578 -5.82 1.43 -20.27
CA ILE A 578 -6.00 2.12 -21.55
C ILE A 578 -4.74 2.91 -21.92
N ILE A 579 -4.15 3.64 -20.98
CA ILE A 579 -2.90 4.40 -21.19
C ILE A 579 -1.77 3.44 -21.56
N LYS A 580 -1.63 2.31 -20.86
CA LYS A 580 -0.63 1.27 -21.18
C LYS A 580 -0.86 0.70 -22.58
N ASN A 581 -2.10 0.45 -22.96
CA ASN A 581 -2.45 -0.01 -24.30
C ASN A 581 -2.11 1.05 -25.36
N ILE A 582 -2.43 2.33 -25.14
CA ILE A 582 -2.06 3.43 -26.02
C ILE A 582 -0.54 3.57 -26.10
N GLY A 583 0.18 3.50 -24.98
CA GLY A 583 1.63 3.53 -24.91
C GLY A 583 2.27 2.39 -25.71
N SER A 584 1.75 1.17 -25.60
CA SER A 584 2.21 0.04 -26.42
C SER A 584 1.96 0.25 -27.92
N LYS A 585 0.81 0.85 -28.30
CA LYS A 585 0.50 1.18 -29.69
C LYS A 585 1.42 2.29 -30.21
N LEU A 586 1.65 3.34 -29.42
CA LEU A 586 2.57 4.43 -29.77
C LEU A 586 3.99 3.90 -29.94
N HIS A 587 4.46 3.06 -29.02
CA HIS A 587 5.77 2.40 -29.13
C HIS A 587 5.88 1.57 -30.42
N ASN A 588 4.84 0.81 -30.77
CA ASN A 588 4.83 0.06 -32.03
C ASN A 588 4.85 0.99 -33.26
N LEU A 589 4.07 2.08 -33.24
CA LEU A 589 4.08 3.06 -34.33
C LEU A 589 5.44 3.75 -34.48
N GLU A 590 6.09 4.09 -33.37
CA GLU A 590 7.41 4.70 -33.37
C GLU A 590 8.48 3.72 -33.86
N LYS A 591 8.37 2.45 -33.47
CA LYS A 591 9.18 1.36 -34.02
C LYS A 591 8.98 1.24 -35.54
N TYR A 592 7.74 1.26 -36.03
CA TYR A 592 7.47 1.22 -37.47
C TYR A 592 7.99 2.46 -38.19
N ARG A 593 7.85 3.66 -37.62
CA ARG A 593 8.44 4.89 -38.17
C ARG A 593 9.95 4.76 -38.32
N LEU A 594 10.64 4.32 -37.26
CA LEU A 594 12.09 4.14 -37.28
C LEU A 594 12.53 3.08 -38.30
N GLN A 595 11.79 1.98 -38.42
CA GLN A 595 12.05 0.94 -39.42
C GLN A 595 11.89 1.50 -40.85
N ILE A 596 10.82 2.26 -41.12
CA ILE A 596 10.60 2.91 -42.42
C ILE A 596 11.69 3.94 -42.69
N ASP A 597 12.05 4.78 -41.71
CA ASP A 597 13.11 5.78 -41.86
C ASP A 597 14.48 5.13 -42.15
N SER A 598 14.80 4.01 -41.49
CA SER A 598 16.01 3.24 -41.77
C SER A 598 15.99 2.68 -43.19
N ALA A 599 14.89 2.03 -43.59
CA ALA A 599 14.74 1.49 -44.94
C ALA A 599 14.80 2.60 -46.01
N MET A 600 14.23 3.77 -45.74
CA MET A 600 14.30 4.94 -46.63
C MET A 600 15.73 5.49 -46.73
N LYS A 601 16.47 5.57 -45.62
CA LYS A 601 17.88 5.97 -45.63
C LYS A 601 18.75 4.98 -46.41
N GLU A 602 18.55 3.68 -46.19
CA GLU A 602 19.23 2.63 -46.95
C GLU A 602 18.93 2.76 -48.45
N ARG A 603 17.65 2.94 -48.81
CA ARG A 603 17.26 3.13 -50.21
C ARG A 603 17.84 4.40 -50.82
N LEU A 604 17.93 5.49 -50.07
CA LEU A 604 18.58 6.72 -50.52
C LEU A 604 20.09 6.53 -50.73
N ILE A 605 20.77 5.78 -49.88
CA ILE A 605 22.18 5.43 -50.05
C ILE A 605 22.35 4.55 -51.29
N GLU A 606 21.49 3.55 -51.48
CA GLU A 606 21.51 2.68 -52.65
C GLU A 606 21.31 3.47 -53.95
N ILE A 607 20.33 4.38 -53.99
CA ILE A 607 20.10 5.27 -55.14
C ILE A 607 21.31 6.19 -55.38
N LYS A 608 21.94 6.70 -54.32
CA LYS A 608 23.17 7.50 -54.45
C LYS A 608 24.31 6.69 -55.05
N LEU A 609 24.53 5.47 -54.57
CA LEU A 609 25.55 4.56 -55.11
C LEU A 609 25.26 4.20 -56.57
N GLN A 610 24.00 3.91 -56.91
CA GLN A 610 23.59 3.67 -58.31
C GLN A 610 23.84 4.91 -59.18
N LYS A 611 23.52 6.11 -58.69
CA LYS A 611 23.79 7.38 -59.39
C LYS A 611 25.29 7.64 -59.56
N GLU A 612 26.11 7.34 -58.56
CA GLU A 612 27.56 7.44 -58.63
C GLU A 612 28.15 6.42 -59.61
N GLY A 613 27.64 5.20 -59.62
CA GLY A 613 27.96 4.16 -60.61
C GLY A 613 27.65 4.62 -62.03
N LEU A 614 26.45 5.13 -62.29
CA LEU A 614 26.07 5.69 -63.60
C LEU A 614 26.93 6.91 -63.98
N ASN A 615 27.33 7.74 -63.03
CA ASN A 615 28.25 8.85 -63.28
C ASN A 615 29.68 8.38 -63.61
N LEU A 616 30.14 7.29 -62.99
CA LEU A 616 31.39 6.64 -63.33
C LEU A 616 31.33 6.05 -64.75
N GLU A 617 30.29 5.29 -65.07
CA GLU A 617 30.06 4.76 -66.43
C GLU A 617 30.03 5.89 -67.46
N LYS A 618 29.27 6.97 -67.19
CA LYS A 618 29.26 8.17 -68.04
C LYS A 618 30.66 8.76 -68.24
N ARG A 619 31.49 8.86 -67.19
CA ARG A 619 32.87 9.36 -67.29
C ARG A 619 33.74 8.44 -68.13
N VAL A 620 33.63 7.13 -67.94
CA VAL A 620 34.35 6.12 -68.75
C VAL A 620 33.93 6.25 -70.22
N THR A 621 32.64 6.27 -70.52
CA THR A 621 32.16 6.44 -71.91
C THR A 621 32.60 7.77 -72.53
N ILE A 622 32.69 8.85 -71.74
CA ILE A 622 33.25 10.13 -72.24
C ILE A 622 34.74 9.97 -72.53
N SER A 623 35.50 9.28 -71.67
CA SER A 623 36.91 8.96 -71.92
C SER A 623 37.08 8.15 -73.19
N ASP A 624 36.31 7.08 -73.36
CA ASP A 624 36.32 6.24 -74.57
C ASP A 624 35.96 7.07 -75.82
N CYS A 625 34.96 7.96 -75.71
CA CYS A 625 34.62 8.90 -76.79
C CYS A 625 35.79 9.83 -77.15
N LEU A 626 36.55 10.31 -76.15
CA LEU A 626 37.72 11.16 -76.35
C LEU A 626 38.89 10.37 -76.97
N GLU A 627 39.12 9.14 -76.53
CA GLU A 627 40.11 8.24 -77.12
C GLU A 627 39.77 7.92 -78.58
N LEU A 628 38.52 7.58 -78.88
CA LEU A 628 38.06 7.35 -80.25
C LEU A 628 38.20 8.61 -81.11
N LYS A 629 37.86 9.80 -80.59
CA LYS A 629 38.11 11.06 -81.30
C LYS A 629 39.60 11.29 -81.56
N SER A 630 40.47 10.99 -80.60
CA SER A 630 41.92 11.06 -80.76
C SER A 630 42.40 10.10 -81.85
N ALA A 631 41.92 8.85 -81.85
CA ALA A 631 42.23 7.87 -82.88
C ALA A 631 41.72 8.31 -84.26
N ILE A 632 40.51 8.88 -84.35
CA ILE A 632 39.99 9.45 -85.61
C ILE A 632 40.88 10.59 -86.11
N ASN A 633 41.27 11.51 -85.22
CA ASN A 633 42.17 12.62 -85.56
C ASN A 633 43.53 12.09 -86.05
N GLU A 634 44.11 11.08 -85.38
CA GLU A 634 45.35 10.44 -85.81
C GLU A 634 45.21 9.82 -87.21
N ARG A 635 44.10 9.11 -87.47
CA ARG A 635 43.80 8.55 -88.81
C ARG A 635 43.59 9.65 -89.85
N GLN A 636 42.93 10.76 -89.50
CA GLN A 636 42.78 11.93 -90.37
C GLN A 636 44.14 12.58 -90.69
N CYS A 637 45.00 12.79 -89.70
CA CYS A 637 46.36 13.28 -89.92
C CYS A 637 47.16 12.32 -90.80
N ARG A 638 47.04 11.01 -90.59
CA ARG A 638 47.70 10.01 -91.45
C ARG A 638 47.18 10.03 -92.88
N MET A 639 45.86 10.19 -93.07
CA MET A 639 45.26 10.37 -94.38
C MET A 639 45.75 11.66 -95.05
N GLN A 640 45.81 12.78 -94.33
CA GLN A 640 46.40 14.03 -94.81
C GLN A 640 47.88 13.86 -95.19
N HIS A 641 48.68 13.14 -94.39
CA HIS A 641 50.06 12.83 -94.74
C HIS A 641 50.17 11.99 -96.01
N LEU A 642 49.31 10.98 -96.19
CA LEU A 642 49.27 10.20 -97.43
C LEU A 642 48.83 11.06 -98.62
N GLN A 643 47.87 11.97 -98.42
CA GLN A 643 47.39 12.91 -99.44
C GLN A 643 48.51 13.88 -99.85
N VAL A 644 49.21 14.49 -98.89
CA VAL A 644 50.39 15.34 -99.14
C VAL A 644 51.53 14.55 -99.79
N ARG A 645 51.72 13.26 -99.45
CA ARG A 645 52.71 12.41 -100.12
C ARG A 645 52.31 12.13 -101.57
N TYR A 646 51.05 11.83 -101.83
CA TYR A 646 50.52 11.64 -103.18
C TYR A 646 50.64 12.92 -104.01
N ASP A 647 50.25 14.06 -103.44
CA ASP A 647 50.36 15.38 -104.06
C ASP A 647 51.82 15.76 -104.33
N ASN A 648 52.76 15.44 -103.42
CA ASN A 648 54.20 15.61 -103.65
C ASN A 648 54.76 14.68 -104.74
N ILE A 649 54.27 13.44 -104.84
CA ILE A 649 54.65 12.53 -105.94
C ILE A 649 54.16 13.09 -107.28
N ILE A 650 52.96 13.66 -107.33
CA ILE A 650 52.46 14.35 -108.52
C ILE A 650 53.27 15.63 -108.81
N ALA A 651 53.60 16.42 -107.78
CA ALA A 651 54.37 17.66 -107.93
C ALA A 651 55.84 17.44 -108.34
N THR A 652 56.48 16.36 -107.90
CA THR A 652 57.86 15.99 -108.29
C THR A 652 57.95 15.38 -109.69
N MET A 653 56.82 14.95 -110.27
CA MET A 653 56.76 14.37 -111.61
C MET A 653 56.65 15.38 -112.76
N GLY A 654 56.57 16.70 -112.49
CA GLY A 654 56.72 17.79 -113.47
C GLY A 654 55.79 17.77 -114.70
N CYS A 655 54.99 18.82 -114.89
CA CYS A 655 54.20 19.00 -116.12
C CYS A 655 55.07 19.52 -117.28
N SER A 656 54.92 18.96 -118.48
CA SER A 656 55.42 19.51 -119.76
C SER A 656 54.26 19.78 -120.72
N GLU A 657 54.50 20.67 -121.69
CA GLU A 657 53.61 21.60 -122.43
C GLU A 657 52.32 21.09 -123.11
N VAL A 658 51.91 19.84 -122.93
CA VAL A 658 50.61 19.35 -123.39
C VAL A 658 49.96 18.58 -122.25
N SER A 659 48.85 19.11 -121.76
CA SER A 659 48.06 18.62 -120.62
C SER A 659 47.66 17.14 -120.75
N ALA A 660 48.57 16.22 -120.40
CA ALA A 660 48.32 14.83 -120.00
C ALA A 660 49.59 14.24 -119.34
N PRO A 661 49.47 13.51 -118.21
CA PRO A 661 50.62 13.06 -117.42
C PRO A 661 51.47 11.97 -118.12
N VAL A 662 52.79 12.15 -118.06
CA VAL A 662 53.80 11.23 -118.62
C VAL A 662 53.82 9.93 -117.80
N THR A 663 53.57 8.80 -118.46
CA THR A 663 53.55 7.45 -117.86
C THR A 663 54.88 6.72 -118.12
N THR A 664 55.27 5.82 -117.20
CA THR A 664 56.49 4.95 -117.11
C THR A 664 56.97 4.29 -118.42
N THR A 665 56.16 4.30 -119.47
CA THR A 665 56.47 3.81 -120.81
C THR A 665 57.47 4.71 -121.57
N TYR A 666 57.47 6.03 -121.34
CA TYR A 666 58.38 6.98 -122.02
C TYR A 666 59.85 6.81 -121.59
N LEU A 667 60.08 6.59 -120.29
CA LEU A 667 61.42 6.32 -119.73
C LEU A 667 62.00 4.95 -120.13
N LYS A 668 61.14 4.01 -120.56
CA LYS A 668 61.57 2.70 -121.08
C LYS A 668 62.03 2.75 -122.56
N ILE A 669 61.61 3.76 -123.33
CA ILE A 669 62.01 3.94 -124.74
C ILE A 669 63.42 4.54 -124.82
N MET A 670 63.77 5.47 -123.91
CA MET A 670 65.13 6.00 -123.77
C MET A 670 66.15 4.92 -123.36
N ASN A 671 65.82 4.07 -122.39
CA ASN A 671 66.69 2.97 -121.95
C ASN A 671 66.84 1.84 -122.99
N ALA A 672 65.93 1.74 -123.96
CA ALA A 672 66.01 0.74 -125.03
C ALA A 672 66.94 1.18 -126.19
N GLN A 673 67.17 2.49 -126.36
CA GLN A 673 68.10 3.03 -127.36
C GLN A 673 69.58 2.88 -126.93
N GLU A 674 69.92 3.10 -125.65
CA GLU A 674 71.28 2.86 -125.14
C GLU A 674 71.68 1.38 -125.10
N LYS A 675 70.71 0.45 -125.05
CA LYS A 675 70.98 -1.00 -125.02
C LYS A 675 71.32 -1.59 -126.40
N ALA A 676 70.97 -0.92 -127.50
CA ALA A 676 71.30 -1.35 -128.86
C ALA A 676 72.72 -0.92 -129.29
N GLU A 677 73.20 0.23 -128.81
CA GLU A 677 74.55 0.75 -129.11
C GLU A 677 75.67 -0.04 -128.42
N LEU A 678 75.40 -0.66 -127.26
CA LEU A 678 76.37 -1.49 -126.54
C LEU A 678 76.50 -2.93 -127.08
N GLN A 679 75.55 -3.41 -127.88
CA GLN A 679 75.59 -4.78 -128.45
C GLN A 679 76.30 -4.82 -129.82
N GLU A 680 76.36 -3.72 -130.57
CA GLU A 680 77.17 -3.61 -131.80
C GLU A 680 78.69 -3.47 -131.52
N GLN A 681 79.06 -3.07 -130.29
CA GLN A 681 80.46 -3.03 -129.83
C GLN A 681 80.99 -4.40 -129.36
N GLY A 682 80.12 -5.33 -128.95
CA GLY A 682 80.48 -6.68 -128.52
C GLY A 682 80.86 -7.62 -129.68
N ASP A 683 80.12 -7.57 -130.79
CA ASP A 683 80.36 -8.47 -131.94
C ASP A 683 81.65 -8.14 -132.72
N ARG A 684 82.22 -6.95 -132.54
CA ARG A 684 83.54 -6.56 -133.11
C ARG A 684 84.74 -7.08 -132.29
N LEU A 685 84.55 -7.37 -131.00
CA LEU A 685 85.57 -7.91 -130.11
C LEU A 685 85.72 -9.44 -130.27
N ASP A 686 84.64 -10.16 -130.58
CA ASP A 686 84.69 -11.62 -130.82
C ASP A 686 85.29 -12.03 -132.18
N ALA A 687 85.40 -11.09 -133.13
CA ALA A 687 86.13 -11.28 -134.39
C ALA A 687 87.66 -11.06 -134.24
N THR A 688 88.09 -10.36 -133.20
CA THR A 688 89.51 -10.16 -132.87
C THR A 688 90.08 -11.30 -132.03
N ILE A 689 89.26 -11.92 -131.16
CA ILE A 689 89.67 -13.05 -130.30
C ILE A 689 90.08 -14.30 -131.10
N ARG A 690 89.41 -14.60 -132.23
CA ARG A 690 89.79 -15.73 -133.11
C ARG A 690 91.06 -15.50 -133.93
N ARG A 691 91.52 -14.24 -134.08
CA ARG A 691 92.82 -13.91 -134.70
C ARG A 691 93.97 -14.05 -133.68
N THR A 692 93.73 -13.69 -132.43
CA THR A 692 94.71 -13.82 -131.34
C THR A 692 94.99 -15.28 -130.95
N GLU A 693 94.08 -16.23 -131.19
CA GLU A 693 94.31 -17.66 -130.93
C GLU A 693 95.27 -18.35 -131.92
N GLN A 694 95.40 -17.83 -133.16
CA GLN A 694 96.40 -18.31 -134.13
C GLN A 694 97.80 -17.72 -133.84
N GLU A 695 97.87 -16.52 -133.25
CA GLU A 695 99.11 -15.86 -132.81
C GLU A 695 99.66 -16.44 -131.50
N ILE A 696 98.82 -16.99 -130.62
CA ILE A 696 99.28 -17.66 -129.38
C ILE A 696 100.15 -18.90 -129.66
N ARG A 697 99.88 -19.66 -130.74
CA ARG A 697 100.71 -20.82 -131.12
C ARG A 697 102.06 -20.45 -131.75
N SER A 698 102.20 -19.28 -132.37
CA SER A 698 103.50 -18.77 -132.85
C SER A 698 104.28 -18.06 -131.73
N MET A 699 103.58 -17.45 -130.76
CA MET A 699 104.20 -16.87 -129.57
C MET A 699 104.75 -17.91 -128.59
N GLU A 700 104.17 -19.12 -128.47
CA GLU A 700 104.68 -20.19 -127.58
C GLU A 700 106.09 -20.70 -127.95
N ASN A 701 106.45 -20.71 -129.23
CA ASN A 701 107.80 -21.14 -129.66
C ASN A 701 108.85 -20.03 -129.50
N THR A 702 108.48 -18.77 -129.68
CA THR A 702 109.35 -17.62 -129.38
C THR A 702 109.52 -17.41 -127.87
N LEU A 703 108.48 -17.71 -127.08
CA LEU A 703 108.52 -17.72 -125.62
C LEU A 703 109.51 -18.75 -125.07
N ARG A 704 109.74 -19.90 -125.71
CA ARG A 704 110.74 -20.88 -125.21
C ARG A 704 112.19 -20.42 -125.35
N ILE A 705 112.53 -19.68 -126.42
CA ILE A 705 113.89 -19.13 -126.62
C ILE A 705 114.06 -17.84 -125.81
N VAL A 706 113.03 -17.00 -125.75
CA VAL A 706 113.02 -15.80 -124.90
C VAL A 706 113.05 -16.17 -123.43
N ASN A 707 112.33 -17.21 -122.97
CA ASN A 707 112.38 -17.67 -121.58
C ASN A 707 113.74 -18.25 -121.20
N ALA A 708 114.45 -18.98 -122.07
CA ALA A 708 115.79 -19.47 -121.74
C ALA A 708 116.83 -18.34 -121.59
N CYS A 709 116.74 -17.27 -122.40
CA CYS A 709 117.56 -16.06 -122.22
C CYS A 709 117.06 -15.17 -121.06
N ASN A 710 115.74 -15.06 -120.85
CA ASN A 710 115.16 -14.36 -119.70
C ASN A 710 115.41 -15.09 -118.38
N ASP A 711 115.59 -16.40 -118.36
CA ASP A 711 115.87 -17.15 -117.13
C ASP A 711 117.31 -16.91 -116.67
N LYS A 712 118.27 -16.72 -117.59
CA LYS A 712 119.63 -16.22 -117.26
C LYS A 712 119.64 -14.72 -116.92
N TYR A 713 118.78 -13.91 -117.55
CA TYR A 713 118.56 -12.49 -117.20
C TYR A 713 117.76 -12.31 -115.89
N LYS A 714 116.95 -13.30 -115.49
CA LYS A 714 116.21 -13.38 -114.21
C LYS A 714 117.05 -14.00 -113.11
N LEU A 715 118.00 -14.88 -113.39
CA LEU A 715 118.95 -15.37 -112.37
C LEU A 715 119.97 -14.31 -111.94
N SER A 716 120.24 -13.31 -112.79
CA SER A 716 120.92 -12.07 -112.40
C SER A 716 119.99 -11.04 -111.74
N LEU A 717 118.67 -11.29 -111.65
CA LEU A 717 117.63 -10.37 -111.14
C LEU A 717 116.54 -11.05 -110.24
N GLY A 718 116.77 -12.23 -109.66
CA GLY A 718 115.76 -13.07 -108.99
C GLY A 718 115.95 -13.18 -107.47
N ALA A 719 114.84 -13.08 -106.72
CA ALA A 719 114.77 -12.72 -105.29
C ALA A 719 115.17 -13.81 -104.26
N SER A 720 115.83 -13.38 -103.18
CA SER A 720 115.98 -14.11 -101.91
C SER A 720 114.69 -14.00 -101.09
N GLU A 721 114.32 -15.12 -100.47
CA GLU A 721 113.10 -15.43 -99.71
C GLU A 721 112.75 -14.45 -98.57
N ASP A 722 111.47 -14.06 -98.46
CA ASP A 722 110.67 -14.10 -97.22
C ASP A 722 109.30 -13.41 -97.40
N GLU A 723 108.22 -14.19 -97.57
CA GLU A 723 106.87 -13.77 -97.18
C GLU A 723 106.03 -14.98 -96.72
N ALA A 724 106.41 -15.54 -95.57
CA ALA A 724 105.61 -16.52 -94.84
C ALA A 724 104.63 -15.89 -93.82
N SER A 725 104.32 -14.59 -93.93
CA SER A 725 103.45 -13.89 -92.95
C SER A 725 102.11 -13.41 -93.50
N GLY A 726 101.98 -13.19 -94.81
CA GLY A 726 100.66 -12.95 -95.42
C GLY A 726 99.78 -14.19 -95.38
N GLU A 727 100.41 -15.37 -95.41
CA GLU A 727 99.74 -16.67 -95.27
C GLU A 727 99.30 -16.96 -93.84
N VAL A 728 99.91 -16.36 -92.80
CA VAL A 728 99.50 -16.56 -91.40
C VAL A 728 98.32 -15.68 -91.03
N GLN A 729 98.21 -14.46 -91.58
CA GLN A 729 96.98 -13.66 -91.45
C GLN A 729 95.84 -14.23 -92.31
N ARG A 730 96.14 -14.81 -93.49
CA ARG A 730 95.15 -15.60 -94.24
C ARG A 730 94.78 -16.89 -93.53
N LYS A 731 95.72 -17.65 -92.94
CA LYS A 731 95.45 -18.87 -92.17
C LYS A 731 94.75 -18.59 -90.83
N ALA A 732 94.99 -17.47 -90.18
CA ALA A 732 94.23 -17.05 -89.00
C ALA A 732 92.81 -16.61 -89.39
N LEU A 733 92.64 -15.88 -90.49
CA LEU A 733 91.32 -15.63 -91.08
C LEU A 733 90.65 -16.90 -91.59
N ASP A 734 91.40 -17.87 -92.12
CA ASP A 734 90.90 -19.14 -92.64
C ASP A 734 90.65 -20.15 -91.50
N GLU A 735 91.35 -20.09 -90.37
CA GLU A 735 91.10 -20.87 -89.15
C GLU A 735 89.99 -20.25 -88.31
N GLU A 736 89.86 -18.92 -88.27
CA GLU A 736 88.63 -18.26 -87.81
C GLU A 736 87.49 -18.57 -88.75
N MET A 737 87.71 -18.62 -90.06
CA MET A 737 86.71 -19.08 -91.03
C MET A 737 86.42 -20.56 -90.83
N VAL A 738 87.38 -21.45 -90.54
CA VAL A 738 87.18 -22.89 -90.33
C VAL A 738 86.55 -23.19 -88.98
N LYS A 739 86.96 -22.53 -87.89
CA LYS A 739 86.27 -22.62 -86.58
C LYS A 739 84.90 -21.96 -86.65
N ALA A 740 84.75 -20.84 -87.36
CA ALA A 740 83.45 -20.26 -87.65
C ALA A 740 82.63 -21.24 -88.50
N LEU A 741 83.21 -21.95 -89.47
CA LEU A 741 82.60 -22.99 -90.31
C LEU A 741 82.35 -24.30 -89.55
N GLU A 742 83.09 -24.63 -88.48
CA GLU A 742 82.98 -25.85 -87.66
C GLU A 742 82.00 -25.64 -86.49
N ILE A 743 81.96 -24.42 -85.93
CA ILE A 743 80.81 -23.89 -85.20
C ILE A 743 79.63 -23.74 -86.15
N MET A 744 79.82 -23.34 -87.41
CA MET A 744 78.75 -23.35 -88.42
C MET A 744 78.34 -24.77 -88.73
N ARG A 745 79.23 -25.78 -88.61
CA ARG A 745 78.93 -27.21 -88.87
C ARG A 745 78.23 -27.87 -87.69
N LEU A 746 78.65 -27.62 -86.46
CA LEU A 746 77.96 -28.08 -85.25
C LEU A 746 76.64 -27.31 -85.05
N ARG A 747 76.62 -26.00 -85.32
CA ARG A 747 75.36 -25.25 -85.50
C ARG A 747 74.61 -25.73 -86.73
N GLN A 748 75.22 -26.23 -87.80
CA GLN A 748 74.51 -26.83 -88.93
C GLN A 748 73.96 -28.20 -88.58
N ILE A 749 74.56 -28.95 -87.66
CA ILE A 749 74.03 -30.24 -87.21
C ILE A 749 72.91 -30.01 -86.18
N GLN A 750 73.04 -29.02 -85.29
CA GLN A 750 71.96 -28.56 -84.41
C GLN A 750 70.83 -27.86 -85.20
N MET A 751 71.18 -27.00 -86.16
CA MET A 751 70.25 -26.44 -87.14
C MET A 751 69.70 -27.54 -88.03
N ALA A 752 70.43 -28.60 -88.36
CA ALA A 752 69.87 -29.70 -89.14
C ALA A 752 68.86 -30.50 -88.32
N GLN A 753 69.10 -30.68 -87.01
CA GLN A 753 68.13 -31.31 -86.10
C GLN A 753 66.90 -30.40 -85.87
N GLU A 754 67.08 -29.09 -85.70
CA GLU A 754 65.95 -28.14 -85.60
C GLU A 754 65.28 -27.85 -86.95
N GLU A 755 66.02 -27.89 -88.06
CA GLU A 755 65.51 -27.82 -89.43
C GLU A 755 64.71 -29.07 -89.70
N GLU A 756 65.11 -30.25 -89.24
CA GLU A 756 64.32 -31.49 -89.38
C GLU A 756 63.00 -31.42 -88.58
N GLU A 757 62.99 -30.82 -87.38
CA GLU A 757 61.77 -30.54 -86.62
C GLU A 757 60.89 -29.42 -87.23
N TYR A 758 61.51 -28.34 -87.74
CA TYR A 758 60.81 -27.28 -88.48
C TYR A 758 60.28 -27.78 -89.82
N GLN A 759 61.01 -28.69 -90.47
CA GLN A 759 60.59 -29.34 -91.70
C GLN A 759 59.32 -30.13 -91.42
N GLY A 760 59.26 -30.89 -90.32
CA GLY A 760 58.03 -31.59 -89.92
C GLY A 760 56.81 -30.67 -89.71
N LEU A 761 56.99 -29.53 -89.02
CA LEU A 761 55.92 -28.55 -88.78
C LEU A 761 55.53 -27.76 -90.04
N GLN A 762 56.50 -27.49 -90.90
CA GLN A 762 56.29 -26.90 -92.22
C GLN A 762 55.57 -27.90 -93.13
N ASP A 763 55.87 -29.19 -93.03
CA ASP A 763 55.24 -30.27 -93.78
C ASP A 763 53.73 -30.40 -93.41
N ASP A 764 53.36 -30.15 -92.16
CA ASP A 764 51.94 -30.12 -91.71
C ASP A 764 51.16 -28.88 -92.16
N LEU A 765 51.76 -27.67 -92.06
CA LEU A 765 51.13 -26.42 -92.54
C LEU A 765 51.02 -26.40 -94.07
N VAL A 766 52.03 -26.97 -94.74
CA VAL A 766 52.01 -27.22 -96.18
C VAL A 766 50.92 -28.24 -96.50
N GLY A 767 50.73 -29.31 -95.73
CA GLY A 767 49.58 -30.22 -95.89
C GLY A 767 48.22 -29.51 -95.89
N LEU A 768 47.97 -28.61 -94.93
CA LEU A 768 46.74 -27.80 -94.85
C LEU A 768 46.58 -26.77 -95.99
N VAL A 769 47.67 -26.25 -96.55
CA VAL A 769 47.65 -25.36 -97.74
C VAL A 769 47.54 -26.17 -99.04
N GLU A 770 48.12 -27.36 -99.09
CA GLU A 770 48.07 -28.26 -100.23
C GLU A 770 46.65 -28.82 -100.38
N ASP A 771 45.85 -29.04 -99.33
CA ASP A 771 44.42 -29.38 -99.45
C ASP A 771 43.56 -28.19 -99.91
N LEU A 772 43.88 -26.97 -99.46
CA LEU A 772 43.35 -25.74 -100.08
C LEU A 772 43.81 -25.60 -101.55
N LYS A 773 44.95 -26.20 -101.95
CA LYS A 773 45.46 -26.25 -103.33
C LYS A 773 45.04 -27.50 -104.12
N VAL A 774 44.66 -28.65 -103.57
CA VAL A 774 44.05 -29.75 -104.35
C VAL A 774 42.69 -29.26 -104.87
N ALA A 775 41.99 -28.43 -104.08
CA ALA A 775 40.88 -27.57 -104.53
C ALA A 775 41.28 -26.53 -105.62
N LYS A 776 42.59 -26.29 -105.86
CA LYS A 776 43.17 -25.63 -107.05
C LYS A 776 43.71 -26.62 -108.13
N GLU A 777 44.26 -27.79 -107.79
CA GLU A 777 44.82 -28.80 -108.72
C GLU A 777 43.75 -29.33 -109.69
N GLU A 778 42.48 -29.41 -109.29
CA GLU A 778 41.35 -29.73 -110.19
C GLU A 778 41.16 -28.71 -111.33
N LYS A 779 41.71 -27.50 -111.16
CA LYS A 779 41.78 -26.48 -112.21
C LYS A 779 42.98 -26.71 -113.14
N GLU A 780 44.11 -27.20 -112.62
CA GLU A 780 45.35 -27.54 -113.36
C GLU A 780 45.21 -28.79 -114.25
N LEU A 781 44.38 -29.77 -113.89
CA LEU A 781 44.04 -30.88 -114.78
C LEU A 781 43.52 -30.39 -116.14
N LYS A 782 42.96 -29.18 -116.21
CA LYS A 782 42.52 -28.55 -117.46
C LYS A 782 43.66 -27.89 -118.24
N LEU A 783 44.78 -27.53 -117.60
CA LEU A 783 45.95 -26.94 -118.26
C LEU A 783 46.87 -28.00 -118.88
N ARG A 784 47.02 -29.18 -118.27
CA ARG A 784 48.01 -30.17 -118.73
C ARG A 784 47.72 -30.84 -120.08
N ALA A 785 46.47 -30.96 -120.52
CA ALA A 785 46.24 -31.33 -121.93
C ALA A 785 46.91 -30.36 -122.93
N VAL A 786 47.19 -29.12 -122.51
CA VAL A 786 47.75 -28.06 -123.35
C VAL A 786 49.26 -28.23 -123.57
N GLY A 787 50.00 -28.83 -122.64
CA GLY A 787 51.45 -29.09 -122.83
C GLY A 787 51.75 -30.17 -123.88
N VAL A 788 50.82 -31.11 -124.09
CA VAL A 788 50.92 -32.07 -125.22
C VAL A 788 51.01 -31.33 -126.56
N ILE A 789 50.40 -30.14 -126.66
CA ILE A 789 50.46 -29.28 -127.84
C ILE A 789 51.84 -28.63 -128.02
N GLU A 790 52.62 -28.41 -126.97
CA GLU A 790 53.86 -27.62 -127.06
C GLU A 790 55.10 -28.44 -127.47
N LYS A 791 55.13 -29.74 -127.18
CA LYS A 791 56.17 -30.61 -127.77
C LYS A 791 55.98 -30.77 -129.26
N LEU A 792 54.73 -30.87 -129.70
CA LEU A 792 54.42 -30.75 -131.11
C LEU A 792 54.98 -29.43 -131.68
N VAL A 793 54.99 -28.35 -130.89
CA VAL A 793 55.61 -27.07 -131.29
C VAL A 793 57.14 -27.12 -131.35
N ALA A 794 57.84 -27.84 -130.46
CA ALA A 794 59.30 -27.94 -130.54
C ALA A 794 59.76 -28.78 -131.75
N GLU A 795 59.06 -29.88 -132.02
CA GLU A 795 59.27 -30.68 -133.22
C GLU A 795 58.99 -29.87 -134.50
N GLN A 796 57.95 -29.00 -134.47
CA GLN A 796 57.74 -28.02 -135.53
C GLN A 796 58.88 -26.99 -135.65
N LYS A 797 59.47 -26.54 -134.53
CA LYS A 797 60.60 -25.59 -134.55
C LYS A 797 61.90 -26.21 -135.06
N GLU A 798 62.16 -27.48 -134.79
CA GLU A 798 63.29 -28.20 -135.36
C GLU A 798 63.11 -28.46 -136.87
N ARG A 799 61.87 -28.59 -137.33
CA ARG A 799 61.52 -28.57 -138.77
C ARG A 799 61.71 -27.18 -139.40
N ILE A 800 61.35 -26.10 -138.70
CA ILE A 800 61.57 -24.71 -139.16
C ILE A 800 63.07 -24.38 -139.24
N SER A 801 63.88 -24.82 -138.26
CA SER A 801 65.35 -24.64 -138.28
C SER A 801 66.02 -25.31 -139.50
N ARG A 802 65.48 -26.46 -139.94
CA ARG A 802 65.93 -27.15 -141.16
C ARG A 802 65.54 -26.40 -142.44
N ALA A 803 64.36 -25.78 -142.51
CA ALA A 803 63.90 -25.00 -143.68
C ALA A 803 64.59 -23.62 -143.83
N GLU A 804 64.94 -22.96 -142.71
CA GLU A 804 65.66 -21.68 -142.74
C GLU A 804 67.11 -21.82 -143.21
N LYS A 805 67.74 -22.98 -143.00
CA LYS A 805 69.07 -23.30 -143.56
C LYS A 805 69.06 -23.41 -145.09
N SER A 806 67.93 -23.78 -145.71
CA SER A 806 67.76 -23.79 -147.18
C SER A 806 67.45 -22.41 -147.78
N LEU A 807 66.64 -21.58 -147.10
CA LEU A 807 66.30 -20.22 -147.56
C LEU A 807 67.52 -19.27 -147.61
N ARG A 808 68.44 -19.40 -146.65
CA ARG A 808 69.69 -18.61 -146.63
C ARG A 808 70.69 -18.97 -147.74
N LYS A 809 70.53 -20.13 -148.41
CA LYS A 809 71.29 -20.47 -149.62
C LYS A 809 70.75 -19.75 -150.86
N LEU A 810 69.42 -19.70 -151.04
CA LEU A 810 68.78 -19.01 -152.18
C LEU A 810 68.99 -17.48 -152.15
N TYR A 811 68.94 -16.88 -150.96
CA TYR A 811 69.09 -15.42 -150.80
C TYR A 811 70.50 -14.93 -151.17
N LYS A 812 71.52 -15.77 -150.95
CA LYS A 812 72.92 -15.49 -151.36
C LYS A 812 73.12 -15.53 -152.88
N ASP A 813 72.22 -16.17 -153.63
CA ASP A 813 72.29 -16.23 -155.09
C ASP A 813 71.51 -15.05 -155.74
N ILE A 814 70.42 -14.58 -155.12
CA ILE A 814 69.65 -13.40 -155.59
C ILE A 814 70.42 -12.10 -155.35
N GLN A 815 71.10 -11.96 -154.20
CA GLN A 815 71.84 -10.72 -153.88
C GLN A 815 73.10 -10.55 -154.74
N ARG A 816 73.73 -11.65 -155.20
CA ARG A 816 74.85 -11.61 -156.17
C ARG A 816 74.44 -11.19 -157.58
N MET A 817 73.15 -11.22 -157.91
CA MET A 817 72.63 -10.84 -159.23
C MET A 817 72.16 -9.37 -159.27
N CYS A 818 71.77 -8.76 -158.15
CA CYS A 818 71.26 -7.38 -158.13
C CYS A 818 72.32 -6.28 -157.93
N GLU A 819 73.55 -6.59 -157.50
CA GLU A 819 74.65 -5.60 -157.52
C GLU A 819 75.18 -5.32 -158.94
N ASN A 820 74.74 -6.09 -159.95
CA ASN A 820 75.04 -5.85 -161.37
C ASN A 820 73.77 -5.87 -162.23
N SER A 821 72.82 -4.95 -162.05
CA SER A 821 72.01 -4.39 -163.16
C SER A 821 70.98 -3.40 -162.64
N ASP A 822 70.91 -2.24 -163.29
CA ASP A 822 69.71 -1.41 -163.36
C ASP A 822 68.56 -2.25 -163.95
N ASP A 823 67.45 -2.45 -163.21
CA ASP A 823 66.08 -2.52 -163.77
C ASP A 823 65.00 -2.95 -162.75
N ASP A 824 63.97 -2.10 -162.66
CA ASP A 824 62.78 -2.14 -161.80
C ASP A 824 61.76 -3.27 -162.10
N ARG A 825 62.14 -4.45 -162.64
CA ARG A 825 61.12 -5.45 -163.07
C ARG A 825 61.32 -6.93 -162.72
N ILE A 826 62.41 -7.34 -162.06
CA ILE A 826 62.66 -8.79 -161.83
C ILE A 826 62.47 -9.24 -160.37
N LEU A 827 62.48 -8.34 -159.39
CA LEU A 827 62.16 -8.72 -158.00
C LEU A 827 60.65 -8.94 -157.74
N LEU A 828 59.77 -8.43 -158.62
CA LEU A 828 58.31 -8.58 -158.47
C LEU A 828 57.81 -10.02 -158.74
N GLN A 829 58.63 -10.89 -159.36
CA GLN A 829 58.24 -12.26 -159.73
C GLN A 829 58.80 -13.35 -158.79
N GLU A 830 59.88 -13.07 -158.06
CA GLU A 830 60.41 -13.96 -157.02
C GLU A 830 59.77 -13.72 -155.64
N ILE A 831 59.17 -12.54 -155.41
CA ILE A 831 58.31 -12.26 -154.23
C ILE A 831 57.05 -13.16 -154.22
N LEU A 832 56.51 -13.56 -155.38
CA LEU A 832 55.37 -14.48 -155.50
C LEU A 832 55.69 -15.94 -155.12
N GLN A 833 56.97 -16.37 -155.16
CA GLN A 833 57.37 -17.70 -154.69
C GLN A 833 57.61 -17.74 -153.17
N LEU A 834 57.91 -16.60 -152.55
CA LEU A 834 57.86 -16.41 -151.09
C LEU A 834 56.41 -16.50 -150.56
N GLU A 835 55.40 -16.13 -151.36
CA GLU A 835 53.99 -16.30 -150.99
C GLU A 835 53.56 -17.79 -150.90
N ASN A 836 54.12 -18.68 -151.73
CA ASN A 836 53.74 -20.09 -151.74
C ASN A 836 54.32 -20.94 -150.58
N LEU A 837 55.47 -20.56 -150.02
CA LEU A 837 56.03 -21.21 -148.83
C LEU A 837 55.37 -20.71 -147.53
N LYS A 838 54.83 -19.49 -147.54
CA LYS A 838 54.03 -18.90 -146.46
C LYS A 838 52.72 -19.66 -146.23
N SER A 839 52.05 -20.09 -147.29
CA SER A 839 50.77 -20.81 -147.22
C SER A 839 50.84 -22.22 -146.59
N ARG A 840 52.03 -22.85 -146.53
CA ARG A 840 52.19 -24.26 -146.09
C ARG A 840 52.55 -24.44 -144.60
N ILE A 841 52.90 -23.35 -143.91
CA ILE A 841 53.10 -23.30 -142.45
C ILE A 841 51.74 -23.10 -141.73
N ILE A 842 50.76 -22.50 -142.42
CA ILE A 842 49.40 -22.23 -141.91
C ILE A 842 48.60 -23.52 -141.65
N SER A 843 48.85 -24.63 -142.37
CA SER A 843 48.06 -25.87 -142.22
C SER A 843 48.45 -26.76 -141.02
N LEU A 844 49.67 -26.66 -140.47
CA LEU A 844 50.19 -27.53 -139.39
C LEU A 844 49.84 -27.03 -137.96
N SER A 845 49.27 -25.84 -137.83
CA SER A 845 48.83 -25.26 -136.56
C SER A 845 47.42 -25.74 -136.13
N ASN A 846 46.55 -26.08 -137.10
CA ASN A 846 45.12 -26.38 -136.89
C ASN A 846 44.83 -27.75 -136.22
N GLU A 847 45.76 -28.70 -136.16
CA GLU A 847 45.48 -30.10 -135.74
C GLU A 847 45.66 -30.38 -134.24
N SER A 848 46.42 -29.55 -133.53
CA SER A 848 46.58 -29.61 -132.06
C SER A 848 45.31 -29.24 -131.27
N LEU A 849 44.29 -28.70 -131.95
CA LEU A 849 42.99 -28.26 -131.41
C LEU A 849 42.09 -29.39 -130.84
N ASN A 850 42.30 -30.66 -131.20
CA ASN A 850 41.34 -31.74 -130.88
C ASN A 850 41.58 -32.50 -129.55
N LEU A 851 42.74 -32.39 -128.90
CA LEU A 851 43.05 -33.13 -127.64
C LEU A 851 42.40 -32.53 -126.37
N LEU A 852 41.75 -31.37 -126.51
CA LEU A 852 41.06 -30.59 -125.48
C LEU A 852 39.76 -31.21 -124.92
N PHE A 853 39.13 -32.17 -125.61
CA PHE A 853 37.70 -32.48 -125.35
C PHE A 853 37.43 -33.62 -124.34
N VAL A 854 38.40 -34.49 -124.02
CA VAL A 854 38.11 -35.77 -123.31
C VAL A 854 38.38 -35.73 -121.80
N MET A 855 39.16 -34.78 -121.28
CA MET A 855 39.48 -34.66 -119.84
C MET A 855 38.31 -34.25 -118.92
N TRP A 856 37.07 -34.10 -119.42
CA TRP A 856 35.98 -33.39 -118.70
C TRP A 856 34.98 -34.27 -117.90
N ARG A 857 35.10 -35.62 -117.86
CA ARG A 857 34.01 -36.54 -117.39
C ARG A 857 34.22 -37.32 -116.06
N GLN A 858 35.26 -37.10 -115.25
CA GLN A 858 35.52 -37.84 -113.98
C GLN A 858 35.84 -36.91 -112.76
N ARG A 859 34.80 -36.31 -112.14
CA ARG A 859 34.63 -35.99 -110.69
C ARG A 859 33.55 -34.90 -110.48
N PHE A 860 32.31 -35.34 -110.33
CA PHE A 860 31.32 -34.82 -109.39
C PHE A 860 30.57 -36.06 -108.84
N MET A 861 31.33 -36.90 -108.14
CA MET A 861 30.92 -37.72 -106.99
C MET A 861 32.12 -37.80 -106.06
#